data_AF-W6MU23-F1
#
_entry.id   AF-W6MU23-F1
#
_cell.length_a   1.000
_cell.length_b   1.000
_cell.length_c   1.000
_cell.angle_alpha   90.00
_cell.angle_beta   90.00
_cell.angle_gamma   90.00
#
_symmetry.space_group_name_H-M   'P 1'
#
loop_
_entity.id
_entity.type
_entity.pdbx_description
1 polymer ?
#
loop_
_entity_poly.entity_id
_entity_poly.type
_entity_poly.pdbx_seq_one_letter_code
_entity_poly.pdbx_strand_id
1 'polypeptide(L)'
;MNPLINFQPRGLMSAVEPQPPKLLYLAMYSPGLANTPGQPSDEEGFLRRQVLFYCNFETREVMEDEILKTVGMIQGINDFSAKFNESSYVSHIDTDKTRCVIANIEADFWLVMGIRLASSVSQVDGKTEFVQRGLASPEYLQSTLVEGYRLWRLHHGLMAENLTCDGLEDVKKSLEQWWKSWALARFESESNFNFSQSGFLKLLDGYKKSSMRLPPSFAENMDIKVRSLLKEEGDDVDLLIMNTNRYPLKNFGLVYKNPESELTTESLADLVNYLESLDLSVGLSPSVLVLDNQPFLKELNRAIDADSEQSFSRFFERSLLNPTLFIQAQLTNVFNPLSLTLDAVSSLTSMTTRYIPLPKLDFWNTGTADSDSQQPAQQPGPAKAIGKFILGKHSGHVETPISCKILRVSKKSRPQETTEQALVLYEVCGMLFVMLLKPDAEKLADKAYYDRLETQLMQLYETYLGDLTIQQMKDMEIEAETGSGSTKSPFYYVIHDPQTRTYESSFPTVPDDENSARLKLALQTALLAEPSTETQPHMTSHEPAEFPDPSTMSRSQTIHLHNCIARFALQNYDGYLGLYENAKLFKTGKNWWILQQSIPNSAKTLLIARRFEQKDARRLRVLDSDLSLENKADPGLALINSLGQDVLNWYCSRYQTK
;
A
#
# COMPACT_ATOMS: atom_id res chain seq x y z
N MET A 1 50.18 -31.09 -44.25
CA MET A 1 50.57 -30.85 -42.86
C MET A 1 50.00 -29.50 -42.43
N ASN A 2 48.90 -29.51 -41.69
CA ASN A 2 48.35 -28.38 -40.95
C ASN A 2 47.97 -28.94 -39.56
N PRO A 3 48.43 -28.36 -38.44
CA PRO A 3 48.14 -28.93 -37.13
C PRO A 3 46.71 -28.56 -36.73
N LEU A 4 45.93 -29.58 -36.36
CA LEU A 4 44.65 -29.45 -35.69
C LEU A 4 44.89 -28.85 -34.30
N ILE A 5 44.42 -27.62 -34.10
CA ILE A 5 44.36 -26.98 -32.78
C ILE A 5 43.21 -27.65 -32.01
N ASN A 6 43.59 -28.49 -31.05
CA ASN A 6 42.68 -29.14 -30.12
C ASN A 6 42.18 -28.09 -29.11
N PHE A 7 40.99 -27.53 -29.32
CA PHE A 7 40.28 -26.78 -28.28
C PHE A 7 39.72 -27.77 -27.26
N GLN A 8 40.45 -28.02 -26.18
CA GLN A 8 39.83 -28.58 -24.98
C GLN A 8 38.93 -27.50 -24.35
N PRO A 9 37.68 -27.80 -23.98
CA PRO A 9 36.88 -26.89 -23.19
C PRO A 9 37.55 -26.77 -21.82
N ARG A 10 38.04 -25.57 -21.49
CA ARG A 10 38.41 -25.22 -20.11
C ARG A 10 37.20 -25.55 -19.23
N GLY A 11 37.44 -26.32 -18.18
CA GLY A 11 36.40 -26.77 -17.26
C GLY A 11 35.51 -25.61 -16.84
N LEU A 12 34.19 -25.85 -16.82
CA LEU A 12 33.22 -24.97 -16.16
C LEU A 12 33.66 -24.81 -14.70
N MET A 13 34.37 -23.73 -14.38
CA MET A 13 34.37 -23.22 -13.01
C MET A 13 32.92 -22.85 -12.71
N SER A 14 32.34 -23.40 -11.64
CA SER A 14 30.97 -23.06 -11.24
C SER A 14 30.91 -21.53 -11.12
N ALA A 15 30.12 -20.88 -11.97
CA ALA A 15 29.89 -19.45 -11.87
C ALA A 15 29.36 -19.17 -10.46
N VAL A 16 30.15 -18.46 -9.64
CA VAL A 16 29.67 -18.02 -8.32
C VAL A 16 28.49 -17.11 -8.57
N GLU A 17 27.32 -17.56 -8.17
CA GLU A 17 26.06 -16.87 -8.44
C GLU A 17 26.07 -15.49 -7.75
N PRO A 18 25.63 -14.43 -8.43
CA PRO A 18 25.54 -13.11 -7.81
C PRO A 18 24.62 -13.17 -6.59
N GLN A 19 25.04 -12.57 -5.49
CA GLN A 19 24.22 -12.50 -4.28
C GLN A 19 23.38 -11.22 -4.27
N PRO A 20 22.10 -11.30 -3.90
CA PRO A 20 21.23 -10.14 -3.73
C PRO A 20 21.68 -9.28 -2.53
N PRO A 21 21.11 -8.07 -2.37
CA PRO A 21 21.28 -7.30 -1.14
C PRO A 21 20.81 -8.10 0.08
N LYS A 22 21.45 -7.89 1.23
CA LYS A 22 21.13 -8.59 2.49
C LYS A 22 21.10 -7.62 3.66
N LEU A 23 20.11 -7.77 4.54
CA LEU A 23 20.06 -7.07 5.81
C LEU A 23 21.18 -7.62 6.72
N LEU A 24 21.96 -6.72 7.32
CA LEU A 24 23.05 -7.08 8.23
C LEU A 24 22.61 -6.90 9.67
N TYR A 25 22.08 -5.73 9.99
CA TYR A 25 21.62 -5.40 11.32
C TYR A 25 20.53 -4.33 11.29
N LEU A 26 19.74 -4.29 12.36
CA LEU A 26 18.82 -3.21 12.69
C LEU A 26 19.06 -2.84 14.15
N ALA A 27 19.23 -1.55 14.44
CA ALA A 27 19.48 -1.09 15.80
C ALA A 27 18.65 0.16 16.10
N MET A 28 18.37 0.36 17.38
CA MET A 28 17.80 1.59 17.88
C MET A 28 18.64 2.13 19.03
N TYR A 29 18.86 3.44 19.04
CA TYR A 29 19.54 4.11 20.13
C TYR A 29 18.88 5.45 20.47
N SER A 30 19.05 5.88 21.72
CA SER A 30 18.64 7.20 22.22
C SER A 30 19.79 7.82 23.03
N PRO A 31 20.41 8.90 22.52
CA PRO A 31 21.49 9.61 23.23
C PRO A 31 21.07 10.14 24.61
N GLY A 32 19.84 10.62 24.76
CA GLY A 32 19.31 11.21 26.00
C GLY A 32 19.21 10.23 27.18
N LEU A 33 19.14 8.92 26.93
CA LEU A 33 19.14 7.89 27.98
C LEU A 33 20.41 7.89 28.83
N ALA A 34 21.53 8.41 28.31
CA ALA A 34 22.78 8.53 29.06
C ALA A 34 22.70 9.52 30.24
N ASN A 35 21.75 10.46 30.22
CA ASN A 35 21.65 11.54 31.21
C ASN A 35 20.69 11.24 32.38
N THR A 36 20.19 10.01 32.48
CA THR A 36 19.24 9.61 33.53
C THR A 36 19.94 9.21 34.85
N PRO A 37 19.30 9.37 36.03
CA PRO A 37 19.92 9.09 37.33
C PRO A 37 20.27 7.59 37.49
N GLY A 38 21.44 7.32 38.09
CA GLY A 38 22.06 5.99 38.14
C GLY A 38 23.21 5.80 37.13
N GLN A 39 23.95 6.89 36.84
CA GLN A 39 24.97 6.93 35.80
C GLN A 39 26.09 5.90 36.04
N PRO A 40 26.45 5.10 35.03
CA PRO A 40 27.70 4.35 35.05
C PRO A 40 28.89 5.31 35.08
N SER A 41 29.96 4.94 35.77
CA SER A 41 31.16 5.78 35.93
C SER A 41 32.09 5.78 34.72
N ASP A 42 31.85 4.93 33.72
CA ASP A 42 32.67 4.70 32.54
C ASP A 42 31.93 5.03 31.22
N GLU A 43 32.67 5.57 30.24
CA GLU A 43 32.16 5.96 28.91
C GLU A 43 31.46 4.81 28.17
N GLU A 44 31.93 3.58 28.38
CA GLU A 44 31.36 2.39 27.76
C GLU A 44 29.97 2.06 28.34
N GLY A 45 29.81 2.19 29.66
CA GLY A 45 28.51 2.04 30.32
C GLY A 45 27.48 3.06 29.82
N PHE A 46 27.92 4.29 29.49
CA PHE A 46 27.03 5.30 28.90
C PHE A 46 26.54 4.88 27.51
N LEU A 47 27.44 4.44 26.62
CA LEU A 47 27.06 3.98 25.28
C LEU A 47 26.15 2.76 25.34
N ARG A 48 26.43 1.79 26.22
CA ARG A 48 25.59 0.60 26.42
C ARG A 48 24.16 0.96 26.82
N ARG A 49 24.00 1.98 27.66
CA ARG A 49 22.67 2.45 28.10
C ARG A 49 21.87 3.11 26.98
N GLN A 50 22.53 3.80 26.05
CA GLN A 50 21.90 4.46 24.91
C GLN A 50 21.34 3.48 23.88
N VAL A 51 21.91 2.27 23.77
CA VAL A 51 21.42 1.25 22.84
C VAL A 51 20.18 0.58 23.41
N LEU A 52 19.06 0.72 22.70
CA LEU A 52 17.78 0.09 23.05
C LEU A 52 17.72 -1.34 22.54
N PHE A 53 18.13 -1.59 21.30
CA PHE A 53 18.30 -2.95 20.78
C PHE A 53 19.30 -2.99 19.62
N TYR A 54 19.80 -4.19 19.35
CA TYR A 54 20.60 -4.50 18.16
C TYR A 54 20.22 -5.90 17.65
N CYS A 55 19.47 -5.95 16.56
CA CYS A 55 19.12 -7.19 15.88
C CYS A 55 20.19 -7.52 14.85
N ASN A 56 20.93 -8.61 15.07
CA ASN A 56 21.88 -9.15 14.11
C ASN A 56 21.20 -10.15 13.15
N PHE A 57 21.40 -9.97 11.85
CA PHE A 57 20.91 -10.86 10.79
C PHE A 57 22.04 -11.54 10.02
N GLU A 58 23.30 -11.28 10.39
CA GLU A 58 24.45 -12.03 9.89
C GLU A 58 24.54 -13.41 10.54
N THR A 59 25.19 -14.35 9.86
CA THR A 59 25.46 -15.70 10.42
C THR A 59 26.55 -15.69 11.48
N ARG A 60 27.36 -14.63 11.55
CA ARG A 60 28.40 -14.46 12.56
C ARG A 60 27.80 -13.82 13.80
N GLU A 61 28.32 -14.18 14.97
CA GLU A 61 28.05 -13.42 16.19
C GLU A 61 28.75 -12.06 16.13
N VAL A 62 28.09 -11.05 16.69
CA VAL A 62 28.59 -9.67 16.77
C VAL A 62 28.87 -9.39 18.23
N MET A 63 30.12 -9.04 18.54
CA MET A 63 30.53 -8.70 19.90
C MET A 63 29.94 -7.35 20.33
N GLU A 64 29.70 -7.17 21.63
CA GLU A 64 29.16 -5.93 22.19
C GLU A 64 30.00 -4.70 21.78
N ASP A 65 31.33 -4.81 21.81
CA ASP A 65 32.24 -3.75 21.36
C ASP A 65 31.98 -3.30 19.91
N GLU A 66 31.60 -4.22 19.01
CA GLU A 66 31.28 -3.88 17.61
C GLU A 66 29.96 -3.10 17.52
N ILE A 67 28.99 -3.44 18.37
CA ILE A 67 27.72 -2.73 18.48
C ILE A 67 27.97 -1.29 18.95
N LEU A 68 28.72 -1.14 20.04
CA LEU A 68 29.05 0.17 20.61
C LEU A 68 29.88 1.02 19.64
N LYS A 69 30.84 0.43 18.93
CA LYS A 69 31.60 1.12 17.87
C LYS A 69 30.70 1.58 16.73
N THR A 70 29.74 0.75 16.31
CA THR A 70 28.82 1.10 15.22
C THR A 70 27.94 2.28 15.61
N VAL A 71 27.31 2.23 16.79
CA VAL A 71 26.46 3.31 17.30
C VAL A 71 27.26 4.58 17.56
N GLY A 72 28.40 4.47 18.24
CA GLY A 72 29.28 5.60 18.53
C GLY A 72 29.84 6.27 17.27
N MET A 73 30.18 5.48 16.23
CA MET A 73 30.60 6.02 14.93
C MET A 73 29.48 6.83 14.28
N ILE A 74 28.24 6.32 14.30
CA ILE A 74 27.09 7.02 13.70
C ILE A 74 26.81 8.34 14.43
N GLN A 75 26.82 8.32 15.76
CA GLN A 75 26.68 9.54 16.56
C GLN A 75 27.79 10.54 16.25
N GLY A 76 29.05 10.10 16.24
CA GLY A 76 30.19 10.97 15.93
C GLY A 76 30.13 11.57 14.53
N ILE A 77 29.67 10.80 13.53
CA ILE A 77 29.45 11.30 12.17
C ILE A 77 28.31 12.33 12.15
N ASN A 78 27.22 12.07 12.87
CA ASN A 78 26.08 12.98 12.93
C ASN A 78 26.46 14.32 13.60
N ASP A 79 27.18 14.27 14.73
CA ASP A 79 27.69 15.44 15.43
C ASP A 79 28.71 16.23 14.59
N PHE A 80 29.54 15.51 13.83
CA PHE A 80 30.45 16.13 12.89
C PHE A 80 29.70 16.83 11.75
N SER A 81 28.73 16.16 11.14
CA SER A 81 27.91 16.70 10.05
C SER A 81 27.05 17.89 10.49
N ALA A 82 26.54 17.89 11.71
CA ALA A 82 25.78 19.01 12.28
C ALA A 82 26.57 20.33 12.29
N LYS A 83 27.92 20.27 12.32
CA LYS A 83 28.79 21.47 12.22
C LYS A 83 28.82 22.08 10.83
N PHE A 84 28.41 21.33 9.80
CA PHE A 84 28.34 21.78 8.40
C PHE A 84 26.90 22.01 7.93
N ASN A 85 25.93 21.39 8.60
CA ASN A 85 24.52 21.46 8.27
C ASN A 85 23.69 21.56 9.56
N GLU A 86 23.47 22.79 10.04
CA GLU A 86 22.84 23.05 11.34
C GLU A 86 21.41 22.49 11.46
N SER A 87 20.74 22.18 10.35
CA SER A 87 19.34 21.78 10.31
C SER A 87 19.09 20.35 9.87
N SER A 88 20.12 19.56 9.56
CA SER A 88 19.93 18.18 9.06
C SER A 88 20.90 17.19 9.70
N TYR A 89 20.36 16.02 10.04
CA TYR A 89 21.13 14.86 10.43
C TYR A 89 21.57 14.06 9.21
N VAL A 90 22.54 13.17 9.40
CA VAL A 90 23.00 12.24 8.37
C VAL A 90 21.93 11.18 8.10
N SER A 91 21.34 11.19 6.92
CA SER A 91 20.27 10.25 6.55
C SER A 91 20.80 8.86 6.17
N HIS A 92 22.01 8.78 5.62
CA HIS A 92 22.64 7.52 5.23
C HIS A 92 24.15 7.65 5.09
N ILE A 93 24.84 6.52 5.15
CA ILE A 93 26.28 6.36 4.93
C ILE A 93 26.47 5.24 3.92
N ASP A 94 27.04 5.56 2.77
CA ASP A 94 27.43 4.58 1.75
C ASP A 94 28.92 4.25 1.87
N THR A 95 29.22 2.95 1.83
CA THR A 95 30.58 2.41 1.69
C THR A 95 30.66 1.59 0.41
N ASP A 96 31.86 1.10 0.09
CA ASP A 96 32.06 0.21 -1.06
C ASP A 96 31.20 -1.07 -1.00
N LYS A 97 30.79 -1.52 0.20
CA LYS A 97 30.12 -2.82 0.39
C LYS A 97 28.75 -2.71 1.04
N THR A 98 28.46 -1.62 1.72
CA THR A 98 27.27 -1.48 2.56
C THR A 98 26.62 -0.12 2.42
N ARG A 99 25.33 -0.09 2.64
CA ARG A 99 24.56 1.13 2.90
C ARG A 99 24.05 1.07 4.34
N CYS A 100 24.34 2.10 5.11
CA CYS A 100 23.74 2.32 6.43
C CYS A 100 22.68 3.42 6.29
N VAL A 101 21.45 3.15 6.69
CA VAL A 101 20.34 4.12 6.65
C VAL A 101 19.99 4.50 8.08
N ILE A 102 19.80 5.79 8.33
CA ILE A 102 19.56 6.37 9.65
C ILE A 102 18.24 7.14 9.59
N ALA A 103 17.32 6.84 10.51
CA ALA A 103 16.03 7.50 10.61
C ALA A 103 15.82 8.03 12.04
N ASN A 104 15.53 9.32 12.17
CA ASN A 104 15.00 9.86 13.42
C ASN A 104 13.48 9.63 13.44
N ILE A 105 13.00 8.87 14.41
CA ILE A 105 11.60 8.41 14.48
C ILE A 105 10.76 9.19 15.49
N GLU A 106 11.38 9.63 16.58
CA GLU A 106 10.84 10.54 17.60
C GLU A 106 11.97 11.43 18.11
N ALA A 107 11.62 12.45 18.90
CA ALA A 107 12.63 13.29 19.55
C ALA A 107 13.59 12.39 20.34
N ASP A 108 14.88 12.43 19.99
CA ASP A 108 15.96 11.64 20.60
C ASP A 108 15.99 10.13 20.29
N PHE A 109 15.07 9.58 19.48
CA PHE A 109 15.08 8.16 19.10
C PHE A 109 15.51 7.94 17.65
N TRP A 110 16.50 7.06 17.46
CA TRP A 110 17.15 6.83 16.17
C TRP A 110 17.13 5.36 15.80
N LEU A 111 16.64 5.06 14.60
CA LEU A 111 16.78 3.75 13.96
C LEU A 111 17.94 3.74 12.98
N VAL A 112 18.67 2.63 12.97
CA VAL A 112 19.79 2.40 12.07
C VAL A 112 19.66 1.03 11.42
N MET A 113 19.77 0.99 10.10
CA MET A 113 19.70 -0.23 9.32
C MET A 113 20.94 -0.38 8.44
N GLY A 114 21.69 -1.46 8.64
CA GLY A 114 22.84 -1.83 7.81
C GLY A 114 22.44 -2.85 6.73
N ILE A 115 22.71 -2.53 5.46
CA ILE A 115 22.43 -3.40 4.32
C ILE A 115 23.72 -3.67 3.55
N ARG A 116 24.02 -4.93 3.27
CA ARG A 116 25.05 -5.33 2.32
C ARG A 116 24.54 -5.16 0.89
N LEU A 117 25.33 -4.50 0.06
CA LEU A 117 25.04 -4.34 -1.36
C LEU A 117 25.06 -5.70 -2.08
N ALA A 118 24.34 -5.79 -3.20
CA ALA A 118 24.41 -6.98 -4.04
C ALA A 118 25.85 -7.20 -4.52
N SER A 119 26.28 -8.45 -4.60
CA SER A 119 27.65 -8.77 -5.01
C SER A 119 27.65 -9.61 -6.28
N SER A 120 28.49 -9.26 -7.26
CA SER A 120 28.76 -10.06 -8.45
C SER A 120 30.24 -10.43 -8.48
N VAL A 121 30.55 -11.68 -8.80
CA VAL A 121 31.94 -12.08 -9.02
C VAL A 121 32.33 -11.78 -10.47
N SER A 122 33.33 -10.92 -10.65
CA SER A 122 33.86 -10.60 -11.97
C SER A 122 34.43 -11.86 -12.62
N GLN A 123 33.95 -12.19 -13.83
CA GLN A 123 34.41 -13.36 -14.58
C GLN A 123 35.85 -13.21 -15.09
N VAL A 124 36.39 -11.99 -15.11
CA VAL A 124 37.71 -11.68 -15.66
C VAL A 124 38.80 -11.82 -14.60
N ASP A 125 38.57 -11.29 -13.39
CA ASP A 125 39.57 -11.20 -12.32
C ASP A 125 39.24 -12.07 -11.08
N GLY A 126 38.05 -12.68 -11.01
CA GLY A 126 37.57 -13.41 -9.83
C GLY A 126 37.29 -12.54 -8.60
N LYS A 127 37.41 -11.21 -8.71
CA LYS A 127 37.13 -10.26 -7.63
C LYS A 127 35.63 -10.07 -7.44
N THR A 128 35.20 -10.01 -6.18
CA THR A 128 33.82 -9.68 -5.81
C THR A 128 33.62 -8.18 -5.93
N GLU A 129 32.78 -7.76 -6.87
CA GLU A 129 32.32 -6.39 -7.04
C GLU A 129 30.96 -6.22 -6.36
N PHE A 130 30.79 -5.11 -5.64
CA PHE A 130 29.53 -4.77 -5.00
C PHE A 130 28.81 -3.71 -5.80
N VAL A 131 27.51 -3.91 -6.03
CA VAL A 131 26.67 -3.06 -6.87
C VAL A 131 25.40 -2.67 -6.13
N GLN A 132 24.95 -1.44 -6.33
CA GLN A 132 23.68 -0.94 -5.76
C GLN A 132 22.44 -1.45 -6.53
N ARG A 133 22.64 -2.31 -7.54
CA ARG A 133 21.53 -2.86 -8.34
C ARG A 133 20.60 -3.67 -7.44
N GLY A 134 19.30 -3.42 -7.55
CA GLY A 134 18.29 -4.11 -6.75
C GLY A 134 17.98 -3.45 -5.41
N LEU A 135 18.78 -2.48 -4.97
CA LEU A 135 18.54 -1.70 -3.76
C LEU A 135 17.78 -0.40 -4.07
N ALA A 136 16.79 -0.06 -3.25
CA ALA A 136 16.08 1.21 -3.33
C ALA A 136 16.98 2.40 -2.94
N SER A 137 16.47 3.63 -3.18
CA SER A 137 17.17 4.83 -2.71
C SER A 137 17.21 4.89 -1.18
N PRO A 138 18.21 5.55 -0.58
CA PRO A 138 18.32 5.70 0.87
C PRO A 138 17.04 6.26 1.50
N GLU A 139 16.40 7.23 0.86
CA GLU A 139 15.19 7.91 1.33
C GLU A 139 14.00 6.96 1.39
N TYR A 140 13.87 6.05 0.40
CA TYR A 140 12.82 5.03 0.43
C TYR A 140 13.05 4.00 1.54
N LEU A 141 14.30 3.62 1.77
CA LEU A 141 14.66 2.73 2.87
C LEU A 141 14.42 3.41 4.23
N GLN A 142 14.71 4.70 4.33
CA GLN A 142 14.43 5.51 5.53
C GLN A 142 12.92 5.61 5.76
N SER A 143 12.14 5.87 4.72
CA SER A 143 10.67 5.84 4.76
C SER A 143 10.14 4.47 5.18
N THR A 144 10.79 3.38 4.77
CA THR A 144 10.44 2.02 5.22
C THR A 144 10.66 1.83 6.72
N LEU A 145 11.74 2.39 7.29
CA LEU A 145 11.96 2.37 8.75
C LEU A 145 10.90 3.19 9.50
N VAL A 146 10.55 4.37 8.97
CA VAL A 146 9.48 5.21 9.52
C VAL A 146 8.12 4.50 9.45
N GLU A 147 7.81 3.79 8.35
CA GLU A 147 6.61 2.94 8.27
C GLU A 147 6.59 1.85 9.33
N GLY A 148 7.73 1.18 9.56
CA GLY A 148 7.87 0.21 10.65
C GLY A 148 7.59 0.86 12.00
N TYR A 149 8.15 2.05 12.24
CA TYR A 149 7.92 2.77 13.49
C TYR A 149 6.46 3.16 13.69
N ARG A 150 5.81 3.68 12.64
CA ARG A 150 4.38 4.03 12.65
C ARG A 150 3.51 2.82 12.99
N LEU A 151 3.85 1.64 12.46
CA LEU A 151 3.18 0.39 12.81
C LEU A 151 3.37 0.03 14.29
N TRP A 152 4.61 0.13 14.79
CA TRP A 152 4.89 -0.13 16.21
C TRP A 152 4.11 0.82 17.11
N ARG A 153 4.16 2.13 16.81
CA ARG A 153 3.47 3.19 17.55
C ARG A 153 1.95 2.99 17.58
N LEU A 154 1.35 2.56 16.47
CA LEU A 154 -0.08 2.30 16.41
C LEU A 154 -0.52 1.19 17.37
N HIS A 155 0.38 0.28 17.76
CA HIS A 155 0.08 -0.81 18.70
C HIS A 155 0.57 -0.54 20.13
N HIS A 156 1.68 0.19 20.27
CA HIS A 156 2.37 0.34 21.56
C HIS A 156 2.39 1.78 22.08
N GLY A 157 1.98 2.79 21.31
CA GLY A 157 2.03 4.19 21.72
C GLY A 157 3.39 4.84 21.47
N LEU A 158 3.68 5.98 22.10
CA LEU A 158 4.94 6.72 21.89
C LEU A 158 6.12 6.07 22.64
N MET A 159 7.34 6.20 22.13
CA MET A 159 8.52 5.62 22.80
C MET A 159 8.75 6.25 24.18
N ALA A 160 8.58 7.58 24.26
CA ALA A 160 8.73 8.31 25.51
C ALA A 160 7.76 7.81 26.60
N GLU A 161 6.53 7.46 26.24
CA GLU A 161 5.53 6.91 27.17
C GLU A 161 5.93 5.53 27.68
N ASN A 162 6.29 4.62 26.77
CA ASN A 162 6.65 3.24 27.12
C ASN A 162 7.86 3.17 28.06
N LEU A 163 8.85 4.05 27.86
CA LEU A 163 10.04 4.11 28.74
C LEU A 163 9.75 4.66 30.14
N THR A 164 8.62 5.35 30.35
CA THR A 164 8.20 5.82 31.68
C THR A 164 7.36 4.81 32.44
N CYS A 165 6.61 3.96 31.73
CA CYS A 165 5.68 3.00 32.30
C CYS A 165 6.34 1.66 32.63
N ASP A 166 7.22 1.18 31.75
CA ASP A 166 7.83 -0.15 31.84
C ASP A 166 9.30 -0.10 32.28
N GLY A 167 9.81 -1.21 32.82
CA GLY A 167 11.24 -1.34 33.14
C GLY A 167 12.09 -1.30 31.86
N LEU A 168 13.19 -0.52 31.87
CA LEU A 168 14.03 -0.32 30.68
C LEU A 168 14.46 -1.64 30.01
N GLU A 169 14.86 -2.64 30.78
CA GLU A 169 15.30 -3.93 30.24
C GLU A 169 14.16 -4.73 29.59
N ASP A 170 12.96 -4.65 30.14
CA ASP A 170 11.77 -5.30 29.56
C ASP A 170 11.38 -4.63 28.25
N VAL A 171 11.44 -3.29 28.20
CA VAL A 171 11.24 -2.51 26.97
C VAL A 171 12.27 -2.90 25.92
N LYS A 172 13.57 -2.95 26.27
CA LYS A 172 14.64 -3.35 25.35
C LYS A 172 14.37 -4.72 24.73
N LYS A 173 14.00 -5.71 25.56
CA LYS A 173 13.69 -7.07 25.10
C LYS A 173 12.46 -7.11 24.20
N SER A 174 11.39 -6.40 24.57
CA SER A 174 10.17 -6.28 23.77
C SER A 174 10.44 -5.65 22.40
N LEU A 175 11.23 -4.56 22.39
CA LEU A 175 11.66 -3.89 21.17
C LEU A 175 12.49 -4.81 20.27
N GLU A 176 13.49 -5.49 20.82
CA GLU A 176 14.33 -6.42 20.04
C GLU A 176 13.47 -7.51 19.39
N GLN A 177 12.56 -8.13 20.15
CA GLN A 177 11.68 -9.17 19.62
C GLN A 177 10.77 -8.63 18.51
N TRP A 178 10.13 -7.48 18.73
CA TRP A 178 9.21 -6.90 17.75
C TRP A 178 9.94 -6.49 16.46
N TRP A 179 11.07 -5.78 16.57
CA TRP A 179 11.82 -5.29 15.42
C TRP A 179 12.52 -6.41 14.65
N LYS A 180 12.96 -7.47 15.33
CA LYS A 180 13.48 -8.67 14.67
C LYS A 180 12.40 -9.34 13.81
N SER A 181 11.21 -9.54 14.37
CA SER A 181 10.08 -10.11 13.60
C SER A 181 9.68 -9.22 12.44
N TRP A 182 9.56 -7.91 12.67
CA TRP A 182 9.23 -6.93 11.63
C TRP A 182 10.24 -6.97 10.49
N ALA A 183 11.54 -6.95 10.80
CA ALA A 183 12.59 -6.92 9.79
C ALA A 183 12.64 -8.20 8.95
N LEU A 184 12.46 -9.37 9.59
CA LEU A 184 12.41 -10.64 8.87
C LEU A 184 11.21 -10.73 7.93
N ALA A 185 10.03 -10.25 8.36
CA ALA A 185 8.84 -10.20 7.50
C ALA A 185 9.02 -9.19 6.36
N ARG A 186 9.48 -7.97 6.68
CA ARG A 186 9.64 -6.88 5.71
C ARG A 186 10.66 -7.21 4.62
N PHE A 187 11.73 -7.90 4.96
CA PHE A 187 12.84 -8.25 4.05
C PHE A 187 12.87 -9.75 3.69
N GLU A 188 11.73 -10.44 3.79
CA GLU A 188 11.60 -11.88 3.52
C GLU A 188 11.99 -12.30 2.07
N SER A 189 11.78 -11.39 1.11
CA SER A 189 12.11 -11.57 -0.31
C SER A 189 13.17 -10.57 -0.75
N GLU A 190 14.04 -10.97 -1.68
CA GLU A 190 15.07 -10.10 -2.28
C GLU A 190 14.45 -8.87 -2.95
N SER A 191 13.23 -9.00 -3.45
CA SER A 191 12.50 -7.93 -4.12
C SER A 191 12.12 -6.77 -3.18
N ASN A 192 12.03 -7.06 -1.88
CA ASN A 192 11.61 -6.13 -0.84
C ASN A 192 12.67 -5.07 -0.47
N PHE A 193 13.93 -5.28 -0.90
CA PHE A 193 15.00 -4.28 -0.82
C PHE A 193 14.85 -3.17 -1.87
N ASN A 194 13.96 -3.34 -2.85
CA ASN A 194 13.60 -2.34 -3.85
C ASN A 194 12.25 -1.69 -3.52
N PHE A 195 11.75 -0.83 -4.43
CA PHE A 195 10.38 -0.36 -4.38
C PHE A 195 9.38 -1.53 -4.38
N SER A 196 8.42 -1.46 -3.48
CA SER A 196 7.32 -2.41 -3.29
C SER A 196 5.99 -1.65 -3.11
N GLN A 197 4.86 -2.35 -3.26
CA GLN A 197 3.51 -1.81 -3.02
C GLN A 197 3.28 -0.48 -3.77
N SER A 198 2.92 0.61 -3.08
CA SER A 198 2.67 1.94 -3.65
C SER A 198 3.92 2.65 -4.20
N GLY A 199 5.12 2.07 -4.05
CA GLY A 199 6.36 2.57 -4.62
C GLY A 199 6.73 3.97 -4.10
N PHE A 200 7.13 4.88 -4.99
CA PHE A 200 7.51 6.26 -4.59
C PHE A 200 6.44 7.02 -3.79
N LEU A 201 5.15 6.63 -3.87
CA LEU A 201 4.09 7.31 -3.12
C LEU A 201 4.30 7.22 -1.60
N LYS A 202 5.01 6.20 -1.12
CA LYS A 202 5.41 6.05 0.29
C LYS A 202 6.27 7.20 0.81
N LEU A 203 6.97 7.89 -0.09
CA LEU A 203 7.81 9.04 0.25
C LEU A 203 6.99 10.33 0.44
N LEU A 204 5.70 10.33 0.08
CA LEU A 204 4.80 11.45 0.34
C LEU A 204 4.34 11.39 1.79
N ASP A 205 4.44 12.51 2.49
CA ASP A 205 3.85 12.61 3.82
C ASP A 205 2.32 12.69 3.71
N GLY A 206 1.64 11.75 4.36
CA GLY A 206 0.18 11.67 4.39
C GLY A 206 -0.41 10.33 4.03
N TYR A 207 -1.67 10.36 3.62
CA TYR A 207 -2.45 9.19 3.22
C TYR A 207 -3.22 9.41 1.91
N LYS A 208 -3.57 8.31 1.25
CA LYS A 208 -4.27 8.35 -0.04
C LYS A 208 -5.75 8.67 0.11
N LYS A 209 -6.22 9.68 -0.62
CA LYS A 209 -7.64 10.03 -0.78
C LYS A 209 -8.20 9.40 -2.06
N SER A 210 -9.43 8.93 -1.98
CA SER A 210 -10.17 8.41 -3.13
C SER A 210 -10.45 9.52 -4.13
N SER A 211 -10.19 9.25 -5.42
CA SER A 211 -10.58 10.13 -6.54
C SER A 211 -12.01 9.87 -7.04
N MET A 212 -12.83 9.13 -6.28
CA MET A 212 -14.22 8.89 -6.59
C MET A 212 -14.98 10.21 -6.72
N ARG A 213 -15.81 10.35 -7.74
CA ARG A 213 -16.68 11.51 -7.91
C ARG A 213 -17.84 11.41 -6.94
N LEU A 214 -17.87 12.32 -5.97
CA LEU A 214 -18.92 12.38 -4.97
C LEU A 214 -20.04 13.36 -5.42
N PRO A 215 -21.31 13.06 -5.14
CA PRO A 215 -22.43 13.96 -5.43
C PRO A 215 -22.28 15.32 -4.71
N PRO A 216 -22.88 16.40 -5.26
CA PRO A 216 -22.94 17.67 -4.55
C PRO A 216 -23.66 17.48 -3.20
N SER A 217 -23.20 18.19 -2.17
CA SER A 217 -23.68 18.06 -0.78
C SER A 217 -23.55 16.67 -0.15
N PHE A 218 -22.77 15.74 -0.76
CA PHE A 218 -22.48 14.44 -0.15
C PHE A 218 -21.90 14.60 1.25
N ALA A 219 -20.86 15.44 1.41
CA ALA A 219 -20.20 15.65 2.70
C ALA A 219 -21.15 16.18 3.77
N GLU A 220 -21.96 17.20 3.43
CA GLU A 220 -22.92 17.81 4.36
C GLU A 220 -23.98 16.81 4.82
N ASN A 221 -24.54 16.05 3.88
CA ASN A 221 -25.56 15.04 4.20
C ASN A 221 -24.98 13.88 5.01
N MET A 222 -23.76 13.45 4.66
CA MET A 222 -23.05 12.41 5.37
C MET A 222 -22.71 12.84 6.79
N ASP A 223 -22.25 14.08 6.98
CA ASP A 223 -21.95 14.66 8.30
C ASP A 223 -23.17 14.66 9.21
N ILE A 224 -24.35 15.06 8.71
CA ILE A 224 -25.59 15.06 9.50
C ILE A 224 -25.91 13.63 9.97
N LYS A 225 -25.83 12.65 9.07
CA LYS A 225 -26.18 11.27 9.40
C LYS A 225 -25.15 10.62 10.31
N VAL A 226 -23.86 10.83 10.06
CA VAL A 226 -22.77 10.31 10.90
C VAL A 226 -22.83 10.93 12.29
N ARG A 227 -23.09 12.24 12.42
CA ARG A 227 -23.29 12.85 13.76
C ARG A 227 -24.47 12.23 14.51
N SER A 228 -25.56 11.87 13.83
CA SER A 228 -26.67 11.17 14.49
C SER A 228 -26.27 9.76 14.97
N LEU A 229 -25.50 9.03 14.16
CA LEU A 229 -24.95 7.72 14.50
C LEU A 229 -24.02 7.83 15.71
N LEU A 230 -23.01 8.71 15.66
CA LEU A 230 -22.00 8.84 16.72
C LEU A 230 -22.60 9.28 18.05
N LYS A 231 -23.65 10.10 18.06
CA LYS A 231 -24.38 10.48 19.29
C LYS A 231 -25.05 9.30 19.98
N GLU A 232 -25.51 8.31 19.23
CA GLU A 232 -26.12 7.09 19.79
C GLU A 232 -25.04 6.16 20.38
N GLU A 233 -23.84 6.19 19.80
CA GLU A 233 -22.71 5.35 20.19
C GLU A 233 -22.03 5.82 21.48
N GLY A 234 -21.89 7.14 21.66
CA GLY A 234 -21.39 7.79 22.87
C GLY A 234 -20.32 8.85 22.59
N ASP A 235 -19.77 9.43 23.65
CA ASP A 235 -18.60 10.30 23.54
C ASP A 235 -17.37 9.47 23.17
N ASP A 236 -16.51 10.01 22.31
CA ASP A 236 -15.25 9.39 21.86
C ASP A 236 -15.38 8.23 20.86
N VAL A 237 -16.21 8.42 19.82
CA VAL A 237 -16.32 7.49 18.69
C VAL A 237 -15.96 8.23 17.40
N ASP A 238 -15.18 7.58 16.55
CA ASP A 238 -14.83 8.12 15.24
C ASP A 238 -15.18 7.16 14.10
N LEU A 239 -15.46 7.71 12.92
CA LEU A 239 -15.82 6.95 11.73
C LEU A 239 -15.08 7.47 10.50
N LEU A 240 -14.44 6.54 9.79
CA LEU A 240 -13.81 6.75 8.49
C LEU A 240 -14.44 5.78 7.48
N ILE A 241 -14.49 6.19 6.22
CA ILE A 241 -14.95 5.32 5.14
C ILE A 241 -13.90 5.31 4.05
N MET A 242 -13.41 4.13 3.72
CA MET A 242 -12.40 3.89 2.70
C MET A 242 -13.00 3.08 1.55
N ASN A 243 -12.64 3.43 0.32
CA ASN A 243 -12.91 2.58 -0.83
C ASN A 243 -11.71 1.64 -1.02
N THR A 244 -11.95 0.34 -0.88
CA THR A 244 -10.96 -0.72 -1.07
C THR A 244 -11.00 -1.29 -2.50
N ASN A 245 -11.90 -0.81 -3.36
CA ASN A 245 -11.91 -1.14 -4.78
C ASN A 245 -10.68 -0.53 -5.49
N ARG A 246 -9.81 -1.40 -5.99
CA ARG A 246 -8.55 -1.08 -6.68
C ARG A 246 -8.72 -0.85 -8.18
N TYR A 247 -9.92 -1.01 -8.71
CA TYR A 247 -10.20 -0.75 -10.10
C TYR A 247 -11.35 0.27 -10.22
N PRO A 248 -11.10 1.44 -10.84
CA PRO A 248 -9.77 1.97 -11.19
C PRO A 248 -8.97 2.38 -9.93
N LEU A 249 -7.64 2.20 -9.94
CA LEU A 249 -6.77 2.39 -8.76
C LEU A 249 -6.82 3.80 -8.15
N LYS A 250 -7.20 4.80 -8.94
CA LYS A 250 -7.44 6.17 -8.49
C LYS A 250 -8.57 6.28 -7.44
N ASN A 251 -9.51 5.34 -7.45
CA ASN A 251 -10.66 5.33 -6.53
C ASN A 251 -10.33 4.67 -5.19
N PHE A 252 -9.23 3.93 -5.07
CA PHE A 252 -8.79 3.37 -3.80
C PHE A 252 -8.32 4.48 -2.85
N GLY A 253 -8.75 4.44 -1.59
CA GLY A 253 -8.32 5.36 -0.53
C GLY A 253 -9.50 5.93 0.28
N LEU A 254 -9.22 6.92 1.12
CA LEU A 254 -10.20 7.53 2.01
C LEU A 254 -11.28 8.30 1.22
N VAL A 255 -12.55 7.97 1.44
CA VAL A 255 -13.73 8.63 0.84
C VAL A 255 -14.30 9.67 1.79
N TYR A 256 -14.45 9.31 3.06
CA TYR A 256 -15.05 10.15 4.08
C TYR A 256 -14.27 10.07 5.40
N LYS A 257 -14.16 11.22 6.06
CA LYS A 257 -13.63 11.38 7.42
C LYS A 257 -14.62 12.24 8.19
N ASN A 258 -14.97 11.81 9.40
CA ASN A 258 -15.71 12.66 10.34
C ASN A 258 -14.99 14.01 10.59
N PRO A 259 -15.63 15.16 10.32
CA PRO A 259 -15.02 16.47 10.55
C PRO A 259 -14.78 16.78 12.04
N GLU A 260 -15.57 16.18 12.94
CA GLU A 260 -15.45 16.35 14.38
C GLU A 260 -14.42 15.41 15.02
N SER A 261 -13.74 14.60 14.20
CA SER A 261 -12.67 13.69 14.62
C SER A 261 -11.60 14.41 15.46
N GLU A 262 -11.38 13.93 16.68
CA GLU A 262 -10.30 14.40 17.55
C GLU A 262 -8.93 13.81 17.18
N LEU A 263 -8.83 12.89 16.21
CA LEU A 263 -7.55 12.31 15.84
C LEU A 263 -6.60 13.34 15.25
N THR A 264 -5.33 13.26 15.64
CA THR A 264 -4.27 13.99 14.94
C THR A 264 -4.18 13.54 13.48
N THR A 265 -3.73 14.43 12.60
CA THR A 265 -3.51 14.09 11.18
C THR A 265 -2.50 12.95 11.02
N GLU A 266 -1.55 12.85 11.95
CA GLU A 266 -0.53 11.81 11.96
C GLU A 266 -1.11 10.43 12.32
N SER A 267 -1.87 10.32 13.41
CA SER A 267 -2.52 9.04 13.77
C SER A 267 -3.52 8.59 12.70
N LEU A 268 -4.21 9.52 12.05
CA LEU A 268 -5.06 9.19 10.91
C LEU A 268 -4.24 8.64 9.73
N ALA A 269 -3.12 9.28 9.40
CA ALA A 269 -2.25 8.81 8.33
C ALA A 269 -1.70 7.41 8.63
N ASP A 270 -1.27 7.17 9.87
CA ASP A 270 -0.79 5.87 10.32
C ASP A 270 -1.85 4.78 10.16
N LEU A 271 -3.08 5.03 10.61
CA LEU A 271 -4.19 4.08 10.51
C LEU A 271 -4.53 3.77 9.06
N VAL A 272 -4.69 4.79 8.21
CA VAL A 272 -5.03 4.60 6.80
C VAL A 272 -3.91 3.86 6.06
N ASN A 273 -2.65 4.23 6.29
CA ASN A 273 -1.50 3.59 5.67
C ASN A 273 -1.29 2.15 6.18
N TYR A 274 -1.60 1.87 7.45
CA TYR A 274 -1.61 0.52 8.00
C TYR A 274 -2.62 -0.37 7.27
N LEU A 275 -3.88 0.09 7.15
CA LEU A 275 -4.93 -0.64 6.45
C LEU A 275 -4.60 -0.82 4.96
N GLU A 276 -4.08 0.21 4.29
CA GLU A 276 -3.61 0.12 2.89
C GLU A 276 -2.47 -0.91 2.75
N SER A 277 -1.48 -0.88 3.64
CA SER A 277 -0.33 -1.79 3.57
C SER A 277 -0.74 -3.24 3.81
N LEU A 278 -1.62 -3.49 4.78
CA LEU A 278 -2.18 -4.82 5.01
C LEU A 278 -2.98 -5.31 3.82
N ASP A 279 -3.87 -4.47 3.29
CA ASP A 279 -4.67 -4.84 2.12
C ASP A 279 -3.77 -5.19 0.92
N LEU A 280 -2.74 -4.39 0.64
CA LEU A 280 -1.79 -4.60 -0.48
C LEU A 280 -0.86 -5.80 -0.29
N SER A 281 -0.57 -6.19 0.95
CA SER A 281 0.34 -7.30 1.26
C SER A 281 -0.38 -8.65 1.29
N VAL A 282 -1.28 -8.82 2.25
CA VAL A 282 -1.94 -10.11 2.55
C VAL A 282 -3.47 -10.03 2.38
N GLY A 283 -4.03 -8.83 2.40
CA GLY A 283 -5.47 -8.60 2.47
C GLY A 283 -5.94 -8.37 3.91
N LEU A 284 -7.09 -7.73 4.06
CA LEU A 284 -7.73 -7.54 5.35
C LEU A 284 -8.48 -8.81 5.75
N SER A 285 -8.06 -9.44 6.84
CA SER A 285 -8.77 -10.56 7.47
C SER A 285 -8.71 -10.44 8.99
N PRO A 286 -9.65 -11.05 9.72
CA PRO A 286 -9.64 -11.02 11.19
C PRO A 286 -8.31 -11.50 11.76
N SER A 287 -7.78 -12.61 11.23
CA SER A 287 -6.54 -13.23 11.70
C SER A 287 -5.31 -12.35 11.47
N VAL A 288 -5.26 -11.63 10.35
CA VAL A 288 -4.16 -10.70 10.05
C VAL A 288 -4.25 -9.44 10.90
N LEU A 289 -5.47 -8.92 11.12
CA LEU A 289 -5.70 -7.69 11.87
C LEU A 289 -5.47 -7.83 13.37
N VAL A 290 -5.59 -9.05 13.91
CA VAL A 290 -5.25 -9.32 15.32
C VAL A 290 -3.74 -9.25 15.56
N LEU A 291 -2.90 -9.47 14.55
CA LEU A 291 -1.44 -9.41 14.70
C LEU A 291 -0.94 -8.00 15.02
N ASP A 292 0.01 -7.88 15.95
CA ASP A 292 0.66 -6.60 16.31
C ASP A 292 1.85 -6.25 15.39
N ASN A 293 2.17 -7.12 14.43
CA ASN A 293 3.33 -7.00 13.56
C ASN A 293 2.99 -7.43 12.12
N GLN A 294 3.91 -7.21 11.19
CA GLN A 294 3.74 -7.62 9.80
C GLN A 294 3.67 -9.15 9.70
N PRO A 295 2.67 -9.69 8.97
CA PRO A 295 2.56 -11.13 8.76
C PRO A 295 3.69 -11.65 7.87
N PHE A 296 4.19 -12.84 8.19
CA PHE A 296 5.12 -13.59 7.35
C PHE A 296 4.36 -14.30 6.24
N LEU A 297 4.67 -13.97 4.99
CA LEU A 297 3.90 -14.46 3.87
C LEU A 297 4.20 -15.94 3.59
N LYS A 298 5.43 -16.42 3.78
CA LYS A 298 5.73 -17.86 3.70
C LYS A 298 5.15 -18.65 4.87
N GLU A 299 5.06 -18.08 6.07
CA GLU A 299 4.49 -18.79 7.22
C GLU A 299 2.97 -18.95 7.08
N LEU A 300 2.28 -17.89 6.64
CA LEU A 300 0.85 -17.98 6.31
C LEU A 300 0.58 -19.04 5.25
N ASN A 301 1.43 -19.13 4.22
CA ASN A 301 1.27 -20.16 3.20
C ASN A 301 1.59 -21.57 3.72
N ARG A 302 2.54 -21.73 4.64
CA ARG A 302 2.79 -23.03 5.28
C ARG A 302 1.66 -23.45 6.18
N ALA A 303 1.03 -22.51 6.89
CA ALA A 303 -0.15 -22.78 7.70
C ALA A 303 -1.30 -23.29 6.82
N ILE A 304 -1.43 -22.75 5.59
CA ILE A 304 -2.34 -23.26 4.57
C ILE A 304 -2.04 -24.72 4.20
N ASP A 305 -0.78 -25.05 3.93
CA ASP A 305 -0.39 -26.39 3.47
C ASP A 305 -0.49 -27.47 4.58
N ALA A 306 -0.45 -27.07 5.86
CA ALA A 306 -0.34 -27.97 7.00
C ALA A 306 -1.67 -28.37 7.67
N ASP A 307 -2.77 -27.66 7.43
CA ASP A 307 -4.00 -27.79 8.23
C ASP A 307 -5.13 -28.55 7.53
N SER A 308 -5.82 -29.42 8.29
CA SER A 308 -7.10 -30.04 7.89
C SER A 308 -8.18 -28.96 7.73
N GLU A 309 -9.08 -29.16 6.77
CA GLU A 309 -10.16 -28.26 6.27
C GLU A 309 -10.93 -27.42 7.33
N GLN A 310 -10.92 -27.78 8.61
CA GLN A 310 -11.65 -27.09 9.69
C GLN A 310 -10.92 -25.88 10.32
N SER A 311 -9.58 -25.80 10.31
CA SER A 311 -8.84 -24.63 10.81
C SER A 311 -8.74 -23.52 9.76
N PHE A 312 -8.78 -23.91 8.50
CA PHE A 312 -8.60 -23.06 7.33
C PHE A 312 -9.68 -21.98 7.18
N SER A 313 -10.93 -22.37 7.46
CA SER A 313 -12.09 -21.46 7.51
C SER A 313 -11.99 -20.39 8.60
N ARG A 314 -11.16 -20.60 9.64
CA ARG A 314 -10.92 -19.61 10.71
C ARG A 314 -9.94 -18.52 10.29
N PHE A 315 -9.06 -18.79 9.34
CA PHE A 315 -8.00 -17.84 9.00
C PHE A 315 -8.50 -16.66 8.18
N PHE A 316 -9.57 -16.82 7.39
CA PHE A 316 -9.94 -15.79 6.44
C PHE A 316 -11.43 -15.77 6.11
N GLU A 317 -12.05 -14.65 6.48
CA GLU A 317 -13.50 -14.46 6.40
C GLU A 317 -13.84 -13.15 5.67
N ARG A 318 -13.12 -12.81 4.60
CA ARG A 318 -13.42 -11.59 3.84
C ARG A 318 -14.58 -11.84 2.85
N SER A 319 -15.51 -10.89 2.75
CA SER A 319 -16.49 -10.83 1.66
C SER A 319 -15.74 -10.41 0.38
N LEU A 320 -15.20 -11.40 -0.33
CA LEU A 320 -14.70 -11.21 -1.69
C LEU A 320 -15.92 -11.03 -2.60
N LEU A 321 -16.52 -9.84 -2.60
CA LEU A 321 -17.16 -9.43 -3.83
C LEU A 321 -16.08 -9.44 -4.91
N ASN A 322 -16.42 -10.14 -5.98
CA ASN A 322 -15.57 -10.67 -7.02
C ASN A 322 -14.98 -9.68 -8.07
N PRO A 323 -14.88 -8.33 -7.93
CA PRO A 323 -14.15 -7.57 -8.94
C PRO A 323 -12.65 -7.44 -8.67
N THR A 324 -12.18 -7.30 -7.43
CA THR A 324 -10.97 -6.48 -7.26
C THR A 324 -9.63 -7.23 -7.31
N LEU A 325 -9.58 -8.48 -6.85
CA LEU A 325 -8.36 -9.31 -6.97
C LEU A 325 -8.49 -10.41 -8.02
N PHE A 326 -9.72 -10.82 -8.33
CA PHE A 326 -10.02 -11.77 -9.39
C PHE A 326 -9.65 -11.21 -10.78
N ILE A 327 -9.80 -9.90 -10.98
CA ILE A 327 -9.38 -9.20 -12.22
C ILE A 327 -7.85 -9.15 -12.36
N GLN A 328 -7.07 -9.07 -11.26
CA GLN A 328 -5.61 -8.96 -11.37
C GLN A 328 -4.95 -10.28 -11.81
N ALA A 329 -5.51 -11.44 -11.41
CA ALA A 329 -5.03 -12.75 -11.85
C ALA A 329 -5.49 -13.11 -13.28
N GLN A 330 -6.68 -12.64 -13.68
CA GLN A 330 -7.28 -12.94 -14.99
C GLN A 330 -6.88 -11.95 -16.10
N LEU A 331 -6.40 -10.75 -15.77
CA LEU A 331 -5.83 -9.84 -16.76
C LEU A 331 -4.45 -10.28 -17.29
N THR A 332 -3.89 -11.37 -16.75
CA THR A 332 -2.69 -12.01 -17.29
C THR A 332 -2.97 -13.22 -18.19
N ASN A 333 -4.20 -13.77 -18.25
CA ASN A 333 -4.54 -14.88 -19.13
C ASN A 333 -6.02 -14.85 -19.55
N VAL A 334 -6.25 -14.79 -20.86
CA VAL A 334 -7.57 -14.76 -21.50
C VAL A 334 -8.33 -16.07 -21.26
N PHE A 335 -9.53 -16.04 -20.65
CA PHE A 335 -10.82 -16.53 -21.19
C PHE A 335 -11.93 -16.48 -20.10
N ASN A 336 -12.97 -15.67 -20.37
CA ASN A 336 -14.35 -15.69 -19.85
C ASN A 336 -14.62 -16.19 -18.39
N PRO A 337 -14.53 -15.31 -17.38
CA PRO A 337 -15.03 -15.60 -16.04
C PRO A 337 -16.30 -14.80 -15.64
N LEU A 338 -16.82 -13.94 -16.52
CA LEU A 338 -17.95 -13.04 -16.21
C LEU A 338 -19.31 -13.74 -16.18
N SER A 339 -19.45 -14.97 -16.70
CA SER A 339 -20.74 -15.67 -16.71
C SER A 339 -21.22 -16.06 -15.31
N LEU A 340 -20.30 -16.36 -14.38
CA LEU A 340 -20.63 -16.72 -13.00
C LEU A 340 -20.94 -15.50 -12.13
N THR A 341 -20.39 -14.32 -12.46
CA THR A 341 -20.77 -13.04 -11.83
C THR A 341 -22.09 -12.50 -12.37
N LEU A 342 -22.43 -12.80 -13.63
CA LEU A 342 -23.69 -12.38 -14.27
C LEU A 342 -24.93 -13.06 -13.67
N ASP A 343 -24.84 -14.32 -13.24
CA ASP A 343 -25.96 -14.99 -12.56
C ASP A 343 -26.22 -14.39 -11.15
N ALA A 344 -25.19 -13.87 -10.48
CA ALA A 344 -25.34 -13.14 -9.23
C ALA A 344 -25.85 -11.69 -9.44
N VAL A 345 -25.43 -11.01 -10.51
CA VAL A 345 -25.72 -9.59 -10.77
C VAL A 345 -27.03 -9.37 -11.54
N SER A 346 -27.48 -10.32 -12.36
CA SER A 346 -28.82 -10.26 -12.98
C SER A 346 -29.95 -10.22 -11.94
N SER A 347 -29.68 -10.66 -10.70
CA SER A 347 -30.59 -10.53 -9.55
C SER A 347 -30.62 -9.13 -8.93
N LEU A 348 -29.63 -8.27 -9.20
CA LEU A 348 -29.47 -6.93 -8.62
C LEU A 348 -29.93 -5.79 -9.55
N THR A 349 -29.97 -5.99 -10.87
CA THR A 349 -30.25 -4.92 -11.86
C THR A 349 -31.73 -4.63 -12.12
N SER A 350 -32.66 -5.22 -11.35
CA SER A 350 -34.11 -4.99 -11.52
C SER A 350 -34.67 -3.72 -10.89
N MET A 351 -33.83 -2.82 -10.39
CA MET A 351 -34.25 -1.57 -9.75
C MET A 351 -33.92 -0.33 -10.59
N THR A 352 -34.99 0.34 -11.03
CA THR A 352 -35.07 1.73 -11.53
C THR A 352 -34.55 2.06 -12.94
N THR A 353 -35.42 1.81 -13.93
CA THR A 353 -35.54 2.69 -15.11
C THR A 353 -37.02 2.99 -15.35
N ARG A 354 -37.53 4.06 -14.75
CA ARG A 354 -38.72 4.73 -15.30
C ARG A 354 -38.23 5.68 -16.39
N TYR A 355 -38.65 5.40 -17.62
CA TYR A 355 -38.56 6.22 -18.84
C TYR A 355 -37.18 6.49 -19.46
N ILE A 356 -36.71 5.57 -20.30
CA ILE A 356 -36.03 5.89 -21.58
C ILE A 356 -36.39 4.77 -22.59
N PRO A 357 -36.97 5.05 -23.77
CA PRO A 357 -37.26 4.00 -24.77
C PRO A 357 -35.99 3.72 -25.59
N LEU A 358 -35.49 2.47 -25.57
CA LEU A 358 -34.49 1.95 -26.51
C LEU A 358 -35.18 1.08 -27.58
N PRO A 359 -34.68 1.07 -28.83
CA PRO A 359 -35.30 0.35 -29.93
C PRO A 359 -34.99 -1.16 -29.87
N LYS A 360 -35.98 -1.98 -30.26
CA LYS A 360 -35.88 -3.44 -30.34
C LYS A 360 -34.90 -3.87 -31.43
N LEU A 361 -33.94 -4.71 -31.06
CA LEU A 361 -33.15 -5.52 -31.98
C LEU A 361 -33.61 -6.97 -31.82
N ASP A 362 -34.42 -7.42 -32.79
CA ASP A 362 -34.85 -8.81 -32.92
C ASP A 362 -33.71 -9.64 -33.52
N PHE A 363 -33.32 -10.75 -32.87
CA PHE A 363 -32.55 -11.82 -33.51
C PHE A 363 -33.19 -13.17 -33.24
N TRP A 364 -33.24 -13.96 -34.31
CA TRP A 364 -34.17 -15.05 -34.57
C TRP A 364 -33.91 -16.35 -33.81
N ASN A 365 -35.02 -17.01 -33.48
CA ASN A 365 -35.15 -18.43 -33.17
C ASN A 365 -34.79 -19.33 -34.37
N THR A 366 -34.12 -20.45 -34.10
CA THR A 366 -34.31 -21.71 -34.83
C THR A 366 -33.99 -22.90 -33.92
N GLY A 367 -34.93 -23.86 -33.81
CA GLY A 367 -34.61 -25.27 -33.50
C GLY A 367 -35.35 -25.90 -32.32
N THR A 368 -36.56 -26.41 -32.60
CA THR A 368 -37.51 -27.14 -31.75
C THR A 368 -37.09 -28.56 -31.33
N ALA A 369 -37.43 -28.99 -30.11
CA ALA A 369 -38.21 -30.22 -29.82
C ALA A 369 -38.66 -30.28 -28.34
N ASP A 370 -39.93 -30.64 -28.16
CA ASP A 370 -40.77 -30.55 -26.96
C ASP A 370 -40.45 -31.54 -25.82
N SER A 371 -40.72 -31.14 -24.56
CA SER A 371 -41.73 -31.81 -23.73
C SER A 371 -41.96 -31.07 -22.41
N ASP A 372 -43.24 -30.85 -22.14
CA ASP A 372 -43.83 -30.11 -21.02
C ASP A 372 -43.49 -30.66 -19.63
N SER A 373 -43.14 -29.75 -18.72
CA SER A 373 -43.64 -29.74 -17.34
C SER A 373 -43.43 -28.34 -16.73
N GLN A 374 -44.42 -27.47 -16.92
CA GLN A 374 -44.49 -26.16 -16.25
C GLN A 374 -44.80 -26.36 -14.75
N GLN A 375 -43.78 -26.23 -13.91
CA GLN A 375 -43.94 -25.64 -12.59
C GLN A 375 -43.63 -24.14 -12.70
N PRO A 376 -44.42 -23.23 -12.09
CA PRO A 376 -44.08 -21.82 -12.11
C PRO A 376 -42.79 -21.65 -11.30
N ALA A 377 -41.67 -21.41 -12.00
CA ALA A 377 -40.43 -20.99 -11.38
C ALA A 377 -40.72 -19.74 -10.55
N GLN A 378 -40.63 -19.88 -9.23
CA GLN A 378 -40.61 -18.74 -8.33
C GLN A 378 -39.40 -17.89 -8.75
N GLN A 379 -39.67 -16.66 -9.19
CA GLN A 379 -38.62 -15.68 -9.40
C GLN A 379 -37.83 -15.55 -8.08
N PRO A 380 -36.51 -15.74 -8.07
CA PRO A 380 -35.72 -15.41 -6.91
C PRO A 380 -35.88 -13.91 -6.63
N GLY A 381 -36.27 -13.57 -5.41
CA GLY A 381 -36.35 -12.17 -4.96
C GLY A 381 -34.98 -11.49 -5.03
N PRO A 382 -34.93 -10.15 -4.96
CA PRO A 382 -33.68 -9.38 -5.10
C PRO A 382 -32.65 -9.81 -4.05
N ALA A 383 -31.43 -10.12 -4.48
CA ALA A 383 -30.32 -10.39 -3.57
C ALA A 383 -29.93 -9.08 -2.85
N LYS A 384 -30.18 -9.02 -1.54
CA LYS A 384 -29.81 -7.88 -0.68
C LYS A 384 -28.29 -7.78 -0.60
N ALA A 385 -27.71 -6.58 -0.67
CA ALA A 385 -26.29 -6.39 -0.39
C ALA A 385 -25.96 -6.93 1.01
N ILE A 386 -25.06 -7.90 1.10
CA ILE A 386 -24.66 -8.53 2.35
C ILE A 386 -23.38 -7.87 2.81
N GLY A 387 -23.49 -7.01 3.81
CA GLY A 387 -22.32 -6.48 4.51
C GLY A 387 -21.80 -7.47 5.55
N LYS A 388 -20.53 -7.32 5.94
CA LYS A 388 -19.90 -8.21 6.91
C LYS A 388 -18.86 -7.48 7.77
N PHE A 389 -18.78 -7.83 9.05
CA PHE A 389 -17.67 -7.41 9.90
C PHE A 389 -16.41 -8.22 9.57
N ILE A 390 -15.31 -7.51 9.31
CA ILE A 390 -13.96 -8.11 9.23
C ILE A 390 -13.33 -8.15 10.63
N LEU A 391 -13.66 -7.17 11.47
CA LEU A 391 -13.21 -7.10 12.85
C LEU A 391 -14.40 -6.64 13.71
N GLY A 392 -14.74 -7.43 14.73
CA GLY A 392 -16.01 -7.33 15.45
C GLY A 392 -16.73 -8.69 15.46
N LYS A 393 -18.04 -8.70 15.25
CA LYS A 393 -18.88 -9.92 15.31
C LYS A 393 -18.70 -10.82 14.07
N HIS A 394 -18.37 -12.08 14.29
CA HIS A 394 -18.24 -13.09 13.24
C HIS A 394 -19.51 -13.93 13.10
N SER A 395 -19.88 -14.24 11.86
CA SER A 395 -21.01 -15.12 11.53
C SER A 395 -20.50 -16.54 11.26
N GLY A 396 -20.17 -17.31 12.30
CA GLY A 396 -19.65 -18.68 12.14
C GLY A 396 -19.45 -19.47 13.44
N HIS A 397 -19.19 -20.78 13.32
CA HIS A 397 -18.87 -21.72 14.43
C HIS A 397 -17.46 -21.49 14.99
N VAL A 398 -17.14 -20.26 15.39
CA VAL A 398 -15.86 -19.91 16.03
C VAL A 398 -16.05 -19.82 17.54
N GLU A 399 -15.07 -20.32 18.31
CA GLU A 399 -15.09 -20.36 19.79
C GLU A 399 -15.14 -18.96 20.44
N THR A 400 -14.73 -17.91 19.72
CA THR A 400 -14.89 -16.51 20.10
C THR A 400 -15.70 -15.78 19.01
N PRO A 401 -16.96 -15.37 19.29
CA PRO A 401 -17.83 -14.77 18.27
C PRO A 401 -17.49 -13.32 17.94
N ILE A 402 -16.57 -12.70 18.69
CA ILE A 402 -16.20 -11.29 18.57
C ILE A 402 -14.68 -11.18 18.63
N SER A 403 -14.08 -10.57 17.60
CA SER A 403 -12.66 -10.18 17.62
C SER A 403 -12.53 -8.68 17.86
N CYS A 404 -11.53 -8.30 18.64
CA CYS A 404 -11.24 -6.91 18.96
C CYS A 404 -9.75 -6.66 18.74
N LYS A 405 -9.43 -5.47 18.22
CA LYS A 405 -8.06 -4.98 18.12
C LYS A 405 -8.00 -3.63 18.79
N ILE A 406 -7.06 -3.47 19.72
CA ILE A 406 -6.80 -2.19 20.35
C ILE A 406 -5.64 -1.52 19.61
N LEU A 407 -5.83 -0.25 19.27
CA LEU A 407 -4.81 0.61 18.70
C LEU A 407 -4.58 1.80 19.63
N ARG A 408 -3.37 2.36 19.60
CA ARG A 408 -2.99 3.58 20.30
C ARG A 408 -2.89 4.74 19.31
N VAL A 409 -3.70 5.76 19.54
CA VAL A 409 -3.80 6.95 18.68
C VAL A 409 -3.72 8.22 19.50
N SER A 410 -3.12 9.26 18.93
CA SER A 410 -3.01 10.58 19.56
C SER A 410 -4.17 11.47 19.16
N LYS A 411 -4.67 12.24 20.12
CA LYS A 411 -5.76 13.21 19.92
C LYS A 411 -5.22 14.63 19.79
N LYS A 412 -5.93 15.49 19.06
CA LYS A 412 -5.60 16.91 18.87
C LYS A 412 -5.51 17.67 20.20
N SER A 413 -6.33 17.26 21.18
CA SER A 413 -6.33 17.84 22.53
C SER A 413 -5.06 17.52 23.31
N ARG A 414 -4.44 16.35 23.04
CA ARG A 414 -3.22 15.86 23.71
C ARG A 414 -2.32 15.12 22.70
N PRO A 415 -1.56 15.84 21.87
CA PRO A 415 -0.75 15.21 20.82
C PRO A 415 0.49 14.48 21.36
N GLN A 416 0.91 14.79 22.58
CA GLN A 416 2.06 14.16 23.26
C GLN A 416 1.67 12.89 24.03
N GLU A 417 0.39 12.53 24.02
CA GLU A 417 -0.10 11.31 24.65
C GLU A 417 -0.79 10.43 23.62
N THR A 418 -0.82 9.12 23.86
CA THR A 418 -1.64 8.17 23.12
C THR A 418 -2.79 7.64 23.96
N THR A 419 -3.92 7.40 23.29
CA THR A 419 -5.13 6.82 23.89
C THR A 419 -5.47 5.52 23.19
N GLU A 420 -5.91 4.53 23.97
CA GLU A 420 -6.37 3.26 23.43
C GLU A 420 -7.75 3.40 22.80
N GLN A 421 -7.91 2.81 21.62
CA GLN A 421 -9.14 2.77 20.85
C GLN A 421 -9.34 1.36 20.29
N ALA A 422 -10.52 0.80 20.48
CA ALA A 422 -10.95 -0.43 19.85
C ALA A 422 -11.32 -0.17 18.38
N LEU A 423 -10.70 -0.94 17.48
CA LEU A 423 -10.97 -0.93 16.06
C LEU A 423 -12.15 -1.87 15.75
N VAL A 424 -13.11 -1.39 14.97
CA VAL A 424 -14.19 -2.20 14.37
C VAL A 424 -14.23 -1.93 12.89
N LEU A 425 -14.24 -2.99 12.08
CA LEU A 425 -14.19 -2.92 10.62
C LEU A 425 -15.39 -3.63 10.01
N TYR A 426 -16.15 -2.91 9.19
CA TYR A 426 -17.31 -3.43 8.46
C TYR A 426 -17.17 -3.14 6.98
N GLU A 427 -17.36 -4.16 6.14
CA GLU A 427 -17.19 -4.07 4.69
C GLU A 427 -18.50 -4.38 3.95
N VAL A 428 -18.85 -3.51 2.99
CA VAL A 428 -19.96 -3.69 2.06
C VAL A 428 -19.53 -3.27 0.66
N CYS A 429 -19.52 -4.19 -0.31
CA CYS A 429 -19.23 -3.90 -1.72
C CYS A 429 -17.93 -3.10 -1.97
N GLY A 430 -16.87 -3.37 -1.20
CA GLY A 430 -15.60 -2.66 -1.30
C GLY A 430 -15.57 -1.27 -0.65
N MET A 431 -16.62 -0.92 0.11
CA MET A 431 -16.60 0.19 1.06
C MET A 431 -16.29 -0.36 2.44
N LEU A 432 -15.19 0.10 3.04
CA LEU A 432 -14.74 -0.26 4.37
C LEU A 432 -15.09 0.87 5.34
N PHE A 433 -15.98 0.59 6.28
CA PHE A 433 -16.27 1.43 7.43
C PHE A 433 -15.28 1.08 8.53
N VAL A 434 -14.52 2.08 8.96
CA VAL A 434 -13.48 1.98 9.99
C VAL A 434 -13.96 2.79 11.18
N MET A 435 -14.31 2.10 12.27
CA MET A 435 -14.76 2.72 13.51
C MET A 435 -13.71 2.58 14.60
N LEU A 436 -13.51 3.67 15.34
CA LEU A 436 -12.68 3.70 16.54
C LEU A 436 -13.58 4.00 17.72
N LEU A 437 -13.59 3.10 18.69
CA LEU A 437 -14.45 3.15 19.87
C LEU A 437 -13.62 3.08 21.14
N LYS A 438 -14.16 3.55 22.26
CA LYS A 438 -13.52 3.35 23.57
C LYS A 438 -13.42 1.84 23.91
N PRO A 439 -12.24 1.33 24.33
CA PRO A 439 -12.04 -0.11 24.63
C PRO A 439 -12.94 -0.68 25.72
N ASP A 440 -13.22 0.08 26.78
CA ASP A 440 -13.98 -0.38 27.96
C ASP A 440 -15.50 -0.40 27.77
N ALA A 441 -15.98 -0.25 26.53
CA ALA A 441 -17.41 -0.31 26.29
C ALA A 441 -17.90 -1.76 26.46
N GLU A 442 -18.63 -2.06 27.53
CA GLU A 442 -19.34 -3.35 27.74
C GLU A 442 -20.14 -3.78 26.48
N LYS A 443 -20.55 -2.79 25.68
CA LYS A 443 -21.20 -2.94 24.37
C LYS A 443 -20.39 -3.76 23.36
N LEU A 444 -19.06 -3.70 23.38
CA LEU A 444 -18.19 -4.44 22.44
C LEU A 444 -18.21 -5.95 22.69
N ALA A 445 -18.67 -6.41 23.85
CA ALA A 445 -18.89 -7.83 24.11
C ALA A 445 -20.31 -8.30 23.73
N ASP A 446 -21.23 -7.37 23.44
CA ASP A 446 -22.64 -7.68 23.17
C ASP A 446 -22.87 -7.98 21.68
N LYS A 447 -23.40 -9.17 21.38
CA LYS A 447 -23.77 -9.55 20.01
C LYS A 447 -24.88 -8.67 19.43
N ALA A 448 -25.84 -8.25 20.26
CA ALA A 448 -26.97 -7.44 19.82
C ALA A 448 -26.56 -6.00 19.46
N TYR A 449 -25.44 -5.52 20.02
CA TYR A 449 -24.82 -4.26 19.63
C TYR A 449 -24.40 -4.28 18.15
N TYR A 450 -23.65 -5.30 17.75
CA TYR A 450 -23.21 -5.44 16.35
C TYR A 450 -24.37 -5.63 15.37
N ASP A 451 -25.47 -6.29 15.75
CA ASP A 451 -26.67 -6.41 14.90
C ASP A 451 -27.32 -5.04 14.61
N ARG A 452 -27.37 -4.17 15.62
CA ARG A 452 -27.88 -2.79 15.45
C ARG A 452 -26.92 -1.97 14.59
N LEU A 453 -25.62 -2.06 14.89
CA LEU A 453 -24.58 -1.35 14.16
C LEU A 453 -24.55 -1.75 12.69
N GLU A 454 -24.62 -3.05 12.38
CA GLU A 454 -24.73 -3.57 11.01
C GLU A 454 -25.90 -2.93 10.28
N THR A 455 -27.08 -2.90 10.90
CA THR A 455 -28.28 -2.30 10.32
C THR A 455 -28.07 -0.81 10.00
N GLN A 456 -27.46 -0.05 10.91
CA GLN A 456 -27.20 1.38 10.71
C GLN A 456 -26.15 1.63 9.61
N LEU A 457 -25.06 0.85 9.59
CA LEU A 457 -24.01 0.96 8.58
C LEU A 457 -24.52 0.55 7.19
N MET A 458 -25.38 -0.48 7.10
CA MET A 458 -26.02 -0.87 5.85
C MET A 458 -26.96 0.22 5.33
N GLN A 459 -27.76 0.85 6.20
CA GLN A 459 -28.59 2.00 5.81
C GLN A 459 -27.73 3.16 5.28
N LEU A 460 -26.59 3.43 5.93
CA LEU A 460 -25.65 4.46 5.51
C LEU A 460 -25.04 4.15 4.13
N TYR A 461 -24.68 2.88 3.89
CA TYR A 461 -24.24 2.41 2.59
C TYR A 461 -25.33 2.57 1.52
N GLU A 462 -26.52 2.02 1.74
CA GLU A 462 -27.63 2.05 0.77
C GLU A 462 -28.02 3.49 0.40
N THR A 463 -27.98 4.41 1.37
CA THR A 463 -28.41 5.81 1.16
C THR A 463 -27.38 6.64 0.39
N TYR A 464 -26.08 6.44 0.62
CA TYR A 464 -25.04 7.38 0.16
C TYR A 464 -23.97 6.76 -0.74
N LEU A 465 -23.72 5.45 -0.63
CA LEU A 465 -22.59 4.78 -1.30
C LEU A 465 -23.03 3.70 -2.30
N GLY A 466 -24.25 3.17 -2.19
CA GLY A 466 -24.77 2.11 -3.05
C GLY A 466 -24.72 2.49 -4.52
N ASP A 467 -25.34 3.61 -4.89
CA ASP A 467 -25.35 4.11 -6.27
C ASP A 467 -23.94 4.41 -6.81
N LEU A 468 -23.05 4.93 -5.96
CA LEU A 468 -21.67 5.21 -6.34
C LEU A 468 -20.90 3.92 -6.66
N THR A 469 -21.13 2.89 -5.86
CA THR A 469 -20.50 1.57 -6.05
C THR A 469 -21.04 0.89 -7.30
N ILE A 470 -22.35 0.97 -7.54
CA ILE A 470 -22.98 0.45 -8.76
C ILE A 470 -22.45 1.17 -10.00
N GLN A 471 -22.35 2.50 -9.95
CA GLN A 471 -21.80 3.27 -11.07
C GLN A 471 -20.34 2.91 -11.35
N GLN A 472 -19.54 2.75 -10.29
CA GLN A 472 -18.17 2.26 -10.45
C GLN A 472 -18.16 0.91 -11.15
N MET A 473 -18.97 -0.05 -10.70
CA MET A 473 -19.01 -1.37 -11.31
C MET A 473 -19.40 -1.35 -12.80
N LYS A 474 -20.39 -0.52 -13.16
CA LYS A 474 -20.79 -0.30 -14.56
C LYS A 474 -19.68 0.32 -15.40
N ASP A 475 -18.97 1.30 -14.84
CA ASP A 475 -17.83 1.90 -15.53
C ASP A 475 -16.74 0.84 -15.80
N MET A 476 -16.51 -0.10 -14.87
CA MET A 476 -15.57 -1.22 -15.09
C MET A 476 -16.06 -2.19 -16.18
N GLU A 477 -17.37 -2.48 -16.24
CA GLU A 477 -17.98 -3.39 -17.21
C GLU A 477 -17.83 -2.84 -18.64
N ILE A 478 -18.14 -1.56 -18.84
CA ILE A 478 -17.96 -0.87 -20.13
C ILE A 478 -16.47 -0.89 -20.55
N GLU A 479 -15.56 -0.70 -19.60
CA GLU A 479 -14.11 -0.78 -19.83
C GLU A 479 -13.65 -2.18 -20.22
N ALA A 480 -14.28 -3.24 -19.70
CA ALA A 480 -13.96 -4.64 -20.04
C ALA A 480 -14.54 -5.07 -21.40
N GLU A 481 -15.79 -4.70 -21.70
CA GLU A 481 -16.50 -5.13 -22.92
C GLU A 481 -16.00 -4.48 -24.20
N THR A 482 -15.53 -3.23 -24.13
CA THR A 482 -15.12 -2.49 -25.33
C THR A 482 -13.83 -3.01 -25.97
N GLY A 483 -13.13 -3.99 -25.36
CA GLY A 483 -11.86 -4.55 -25.87
C GLY A 483 -10.73 -3.52 -26.03
N SER A 484 -11.02 -2.25 -25.75
CA SER A 484 -10.06 -1.20 -25.55
C SER A 484 -9.58 -1.35 -24.12
N GLY A 485 -8.29 -1.64 -23.92
CA GLY A 485 -7.66 -1.51 -22.60
C GLY A 485 -7.60 -0.03 -22.16
N SER A 486 -8.75 0.65 -22.12
CA SER A 486 -8.92 2.11 -21.99
C SER A 486 -8.88 2.62 -20.55
N THR A 487 -8.70 1.73 -19.56
CA THR A 487 -8.14 2.14 -18.26
C THR A 487 -6.67 2.52 -18.32
N LYS A 488 -6.02 2.40 -19.48
CA LYS A 488 -4.83 3.21 -19.76
C LYS A 488 -5.27 4.65 -19.96
N SER A 489 -5.51 5.35 -18.85
CA SER A 489 -5.30 6.78 -18.87
C SER A 489 -3.92 6.99 -19.50
N PRO A 490 -3.81 7.74 -20.61
CA PRO A 490 -2.54 7.89 -21.34
C PRO A 490 -1.45 8.55 -20.48
N PHE A 491 -1.82 9.02 -19.29
CA PHE A 491 -0.94 9.57 -18.28
C PHE A 491 -1.34 9.10 -16.87
N TYR A 492 -0.38 9.18 -15.95
CA TYR A 492 -0.60 9.04 -14.52
C TYR A 492 -0.47 10.39 -13.83
N TYR A 493 -1.11 10.56 -12.68
CA TYR A 493 -0.99 11.78 -11.90
C TYR A 493 -0.88 11.52 -10.40
N VAL A 494 -0.28 12.48 -9.68
CA VAL A 494 -0.40 12.68 -8.24
C VAL A 494 -0.84 14.10 -7.98
N ILE A 495 -1.81 14.29 -7.11
CA ILE A 495 -2.14 15.60 -6.52
C ILE A 495 -1.82 15.48 -5.04
N HIS A 496 -0.83 16.22 -4.57
CA HIS A 496 -0.42 16.22 -3.17
C HIS A 496 -0.85 17.53 -2.50
N ASP A 497 -1.42 17.40 -1.31
CA ASP A 497 -1.78 18.51 -0.45
C ASP A 497 -0.95 18.40 0.84
N PRO A 498 0.12 19.21 0.98
CA PRO A 498 0.98 19.17 2.16
C PRO A 498 0.29 19.70 3.41
N GLN A 499 -0.73 20.56 3.29
CA GLN A 499 -1.43 21.13 4.45
C GLN A 499 -2.34 20.10 5.11
N THR A 500 -3.06 19.31 4.29
CA THR A 500 -3.95 18.26 4.80
C THR A 500 -3.26 16.91 4.96
N ARG A 501 -1.99 16.79 4.54
CA ARG A 501 -1.25 15.52 4.42
C ARG A 501 -2.07 14.48 3.66
N THR A 502 -2.57 14.85 2.49
CA THR A 502 -3.33 13.94 1.63
C THR A 502 -2.77 13.91 0.22
N TYR A 503 -2.96 12.81 -0.48
CA TYR A 503 -2.71 12.76 -1.91
C TYR A 503 -3.74 11.93 -2.66
N GLU A 504 -3.99 12.30 -3.91
CA GLU A 504 -4.77 11.55 -4.87
C GLU A 504 -3.82 11.04 -5.95
N SER A 505 -3.91 9.78 -6.37
CA SER A 505 -2.96 9.22 -7.33
C SER A 505 -3.60 8.17 -8.22
N SER A 506 -3.27 8.21 -9.51
CA SER A 506 -3.57 7.15 -10.48
C SER A 506 -2.38 6.26 -10.81
N PHE A 507 -1.22 6.47 -10.17
CA PHE A 507 -0.02 5.66 -10.43
C PHE A 507 -0.25 4.19 -10.03
N PRO A 508 0.21 3.24 -10.86
CA PRO A 508 0.13 1.82 -10.55
C PRO A 508 0.99 1.48 -9.33
N THR A 509 0.56 0.47 -8.58
CA THR A 509 1.42 -0.18 -7.58
C THR A 509 2.54 -0.96 -8.29
N VAL A 510 3.68 -1.09 -7.63
CA VAL A 510 4.77 -1.96 -8.07
C VAL A 510 4.30 -3.41 -7.99
N PRO A 511 4.29 -4.17 -9.10
CA PRO A 511 3.93 -5.58 -9.07
C PRO A 511 4.86 -6.38 -8.15
N ASP A 512 4.30 -7.38 -7.50
CA ASP A 512 5.08 -8.34 -6.70
C ASP A 512 6.07 -9.10 -7.59
N ASP A 513 7.13 -9.63 -6.98
CA ASP A 513 7.96 -10.62 -7.66
C ASP A 513 7.18 -11.94 -7.85
N GLU A 514 7.67 -12.81 -8.72
CA GLU A 514 6.98 -14.05 -9.08
C GLU A 514 6.67 -14.95 -7.88
N ASN A 515 7.59 -15.09 -6.92
CA ASN A 515 7.38 -15.94 -5.76
C ASN A 515 6.33 -15.33 -4.83
N SER A 516 6.44 -14.04 -4.54
CA SER A 516 5.46 -13.32 -3.71
C SER A 516 4.07 -13.34 -4.36
N ALA A 517 3.99 -13.14 -5.69
CA ALA A 517 2.74 -13.20 -6.44
C ALA A 517 2.09 -14.59 -6.36
N ARG A 518 2.89 -15.67 -6.54
CA ARG A 518 2.41 -17.05 -6.42
C ARG A 518 1.86 -17.35 -5.02
N LEU A 519 2.57 -16.94 -3.99
CA LEU A 519 2.16 -17.15 -2.60
C LEU A 519 0.88 -16.35 -2.25
N LYS A 520 0.77 -15.08 -2.71
CA LYS A 520 -0.47 -14.31 -2.56
C LYS A 520 -1.64 -14.93 -3.32
N LEU A 521 -1.38 -15.46 -4.51
CA LEU A 521 -2.41 -16.16 -5.30
C LEU A 521 -2.84 -17.46 -4.62
N ALA A 522 -1.92 -18.21 -4.04
CA ALA A 522 -2.23 -19.41 -3.26
C ALA A 522 -3.08 -19.06 -2.04
N LEU A 523 -2.65 -18.05 -1.26
CA LEU A 523 -3.44 -17.46 -0.16
C LEU A 523 -4.84 -17.07 -0.64
N GLN A 524 -4.98 -16.42 -1.80
CA GLN A 524 -6.26 -15.98 -2.35
C GLN A 524 -7.15 -17.13 -2.84
N THR A 525 -6.58 -18.14 -3.50
CA THR A 525 -7.32 -19.29 -4.02
C THR A 525 -7.90 -20.10 -2.88
N ALA A 526 -7.12 -20.24 -1.82
CA ALA A 526 -7.53 -20.75 -0.52
C ALA A 526 -8.75 -19.99 0.06
N LEU A 527 -8.83 -18.66 -0.09
CA LEU A 527 -9.99 -17.86 0.37
C LEU A 527 -11.28 -18.14 -0.38
N LEU A 528 -11.18 -18.46 -1.67
CA LEU A 528 -12.32 -18.58 -2.59
C LEU A 528 -12.86 -20.01 -2.67
N ALA A 529 -12.14 -20.99 -2.14
CA ALA A 529 -12.59 -22.38 -2.11
C ALA A 529 -13.69 -22.54 -1.04
N GLU A 530 -14.95 -22.67 -1.48
CA GLU A 530 -16.03 -23.08 -0.57
C GLU A 530 -15.84 -24.54 -0.11
N PRO A 531 -16.23 -24.88 1.14
CA PRO A 531 -16.19 -26.25 1.61
C PRO A 531 -17.26 -27.07 0.88
N SER A 532 -16.89 -27.67 -0.24
CA SER A 532 -17.73 -28.61 -0.98
C SER A 532 -17.09 -29.99 -1.00
N THR A 533 -17.92 -30.97 -0.65
CA THR A 533 -17.65 -32.40 -0.50
C THR A 533 -16.82 -33.00 -1.63
N GLU A 534 -15.77 -33.74 -1.23
CA GLU A 534 -15.07 -34.81 -1.93
C GLU A 534 -15.19 -34.85 -3.47
N THR A 535 -14.29 -34.15 -4.15
CA THR A 535 -13.71 -34.68 -5.39
C THR A 535 -12.25 -34.27 -5.48
N GLN A 536 -11.35 -35.25 -5.45
CA GLN A 536 -9.90 -35.03 -5.53
C GLN A 536 -9.53 -34.22 -6.79
N PRO A 537 -8.66 -33.21 -6.68
CA PRO A 537 -8.09 -32.58 -7.86
C PRO A 537 -7.01 -33.50 -8.43
N HIS A 538 -7.27 -34.06 -9.60
CA HIS A 538 -6.22 -34.62 -10.45
C HIS A 538 -5.24 -33.51 -10.80
N MET A 539 -4.00 -33.60 -10.31
CA MET A 539 -2.90 -32.78 -10.78
C MET A 539 -2.60 -33.13 -12.24
N THR A 540 -3.09 -32.33 -13.18
CA THR A 540 -2.52 -32.26 -14.52
C THR A 540 -1.44 -31.18 -14.51
N SER A 541 -0.21 -31.61 -14.79
CA SER A 541 0.94 -30.76 -15.07
C SER A 541 0.65 -29.90 -16.31
N HIS A 542 0.16 -28.68 -16.12
CA HIS A 542 0.21 -27.66 -17.15
C HIS A 542 1.44 -26.79 -16.92
N GLU A 543 2.33 -26.81 -17.92
CA GLU A 543 3.45 -25.89 -18.06
C GLU A 543 2.98 -24.44 -17.86
N PRO A 544 3.80 -23.57 -17.24
CA PRO A 544 3.44 -22.17 -17.05
C PRO A 544 3.33 -21.49 -18.43
N ALA A 545 2.12 -21.02 -18.74
CA ALA A 545 1.80 -20.34 -19.99
C ALA A 545 2.76 -19.16 -20.25
N GLU A 546 3.29 -19.12 -21.46
CA GLU A 546 4.23 -18.15 -21.98
C GLU A 546 3.65 -16.72 -22.10
N PHE A 547 4.46 -15.76 -21.64
CA PHE A 547 4.54 -14.30 -21.89
C PHE A 547 3.30 -13.37 -21.80
N PRO A 548 3.39 -12.25 -21.04
CA PRO A 548 2.35 -11.22 -21.00
C PRO A 548 2.29 -10.36 -22.27
N ASP A 549 1.08 -9.91 -22.60
CA ASP A 549 0.75 -8.98 -23.69
C ASP A 549 1.67 -7.73 -23.68
N PRO A 550 2.32 -7.36 -24.81
CA PRO A 550 3.29 -6.25 -24.93
C PRO A 550 2.77 -4.86 -24.53
N SER A 551 1.49 -4.75 -24.19
CA SER A 551 0.81 -3.52 -23.84
C SER A 551 0.82 -3.21 -22.32
N THR A 552 1.19 -4.15 -21.45
CA THR A 552 1.26 -3.98 -19.99
C THR A 552 2.68 -3.62 -19.52
N MET A 553 2.82 -2.64 -18.62
CA MET A 553 4.14 -2.28 -18.09
C MET A 553 4.71 -3.43 -17.26
N SER A 554 5.88 -3.95 -17.65
CA SER A 554 6.56 -4.96 -16.85
C SER A 554 6.99 -4.40 -15.49
N ARG A 555 7.16 -5.28 -14.49
CA ARG A 555 7.64 -4.91 -13.15
C ARG A 555 8.90 -4.02 -13.19
N SER A 556 9.86 -4.35 -14.06
CA SER A 556 11.09 -3.56 -14.22
C SER A 556 10.86 -2.19 -14.86
N GLN A 557 9.86 -2.04 -15.73
CA GLN A 557 9.44 -0.74 -16.26
C GLN A 557 8.76 0.09 -15.17
N THR A 558 7.90 -0.51 -14.35
CA THR A 558 7.24 0.16 -13.22
C THR A 558 8.29 0.63 -12.20
N ILE A 559 9.18 -0.24 -11.73
CA ILE A 559 10.27 0.13 -10.81
C ILE A 559 11.13 1.26 -11.39
N HIS A 560 11.43 1.23 -12.70
CA HIS A 560 12.17 2.31 -13.34
C HIS A 560 11.41 3.64 -13.30
N LEU A 561 10.10 3.63 -13.58
CA LEU A 561 9.26 4.83 -13.50
C LEU A 561 9.23 5.40 -12.07
N HIS A 562 8.97 4.57 -11.05
CA HIS A 562 8.99 5.03 -9.66
C HIS A 562 10.37 5.56 -9.25
N ASN A 563 11.47 4.92 -9.66
CA ASN A 563 12.83 5.40 -9.43
C ASN A 563 13.08 6.77 -10.09
N CYS A 564 12.66 6.95 -11.35
CA CYS A 564 12.84 8.21 -12.05
C CYS A 564 12.07 9.34 -11.39
N ILE A 565 10.84 9.09 -10.96
CA ILE A 565 10.01 10.08 -10.26
C ILE A 565 10.61 10.41 -8.89
N ALA A 566 10.97 9.38 -8.11
CA ALA A 566 11.59 9.58 -6.80
C ALA A 566 12.88 10.39 -6.91
N ARG A 567 13.79 10.03 -7.81
CA ARG A 567 15.04 10.78 -8.03
C ARG A 567 14.78 12.21 -8.49
N PHE A 568 13.84 12.41 -9.41
CA PHE A 568 13.49 13.74 -9.89
C PHE A 568 12.97 14.61 -8.74
N ALA A 569 12.08 14.09 -7.91
CA ALA A 569 11.55 14.86 -6.79
C ALA A 569 12.61 15.10 -5.70
N LEU A 570 13.46 14.11 -5.40
CA LEU A 570 14.51 14.19 -4.38
C LEU A 570 15.69 15.08 -4.80
N GLN A 571 16.13 15.07 -6.06
CA GLN A 571 17.23 15.94 -6.53
C GLN A 571 16.89 17.43 -6.44
N ASN A 572 15.60 17.71 -6.42
CA ASN A 572 15.11 19.05 -6.25
C ASN A 572 14.77 19.29 -4.75
N TYR A 573 14.54 18.26 -3.93
CA TYR A 573 14.13 18.31 -2.51
C TYR A 573 15.26 18.43 -1.46
N ASP A 574 15.24 19.32 -0.46
CA ASP A 574 15.94 19.07 0.82
C ASP A 574 14.96 18.44 1.83
N GLY A 575 14.56 17.16 1.62
CA GLY A 575 13.63 16.41 2.50
C GLY A 575 12.64 15.47 1.79
N TYR A 576 11.72 14.85 2.55
CA TYR A 576 10.61 14.03 2.01
C TYR A 576 9.86 14.78 0.89
N LEU A 577 9.26 14.06 -0.06
CA LEU A 577 9.01 14.42 -1.48
C LEU A 577 8.24 15.75 -1.80
N GLY A 578 8.02 16.63 -0.82
CA GLY A 578 7.58 18.03 -0.86
C GLY A 578 7.66 18.66 -2.24
N LEU A 579 6.54 18.56 -2.95
CA LEU A 579 6.48 18.93 -4.36
C LEU A 579 6.42 20.47 -4.48
N TYR A 580 7.35 21.03 -5.26
CA TYR A 580 7.57 22.46 -5.60
C TYR A 580 6.39 23.35 -6.00
N GLU A 581 6.59 24.66 -5.82
CA GLU A 581 5.75 25.73 -6.40
C GLU A 581 5.96 25.92 -7.92
N ASN A 582 7.20 25.77 -8.42
CA ASN A 582 7.55 26.07 -9.81
C ASN A 582 7.28 24.89 -10.76
N ALA A 583 6.78 25.21 -11.96
CA ALA A 583 6.56 24.22 -13.01
C ALA A 583 7.90 23.69 -13.58
N LYS A 584 8.10 22.37 -13.57
CA LYS A 584 9.28 21.70 -14.12
C LYS A 584 8.84 20.50 -14.97
N LEU A 585 9.38 20.41 -16.18
CA LEU A 585 9.15 19.30 -17.11
C LEU A 585 10.46 18.53 -17.31
N PHE A 586 10.43 17.21 -17.16
CA PHE A 586 11.62 16.36 -17.28
C PHE A 586 11.32 15.11 -18.10
N LYS A 587 12.29 14.71 -18.93
CA LYS A 587 12.21 13.51 -19.77
C LYS A 587 13.11 12.40 -19.22
N THR A 588 12.54 11.21 -19.06
CA THR A 588 13.25 9.99 -18.63
C THR A 588 13.82 9.18 -19.81
N GLY A 589 14.68 8.19 -19.50
CA GLY A 589 15.30 7.28 -20.47
C GLY A 589 14.37 6.29 -21.20
N LYS A 590 13.06 6.29 -20.92
CA LYS A 590 12.06 5.40 -21.56
C LYS A 590 10.86 6.14 -22.17
N ASN A 591 11.08 7.35 -22.67
CA ASN A 591 10.06 8.23 -23.24
C ASN A 591 8.93 8.63 -22.27
N TRP A 592 9.14 8.52 -20.96
CA TRP A 592 8.26 9.18 -20.00
C TRP A 592 8.64 10.64 -19.87
N TRP A 593 7.62 11.49 -19.90
CA TRP A 593 7.69 12.89 -19.57
C TRP A 593 6.97 13.09 -18.26
N ILE A 594 7.64 13.77 -17.32
CA ILE A 594 7.14 14.03 -15.98
C ILE A 594 7.04 15.54 -15.84
N LEU A 595 5.83 16.05 -15.66
CA LEU A 595 5.57 17.44 -15.31
C LEU A 595 5.27 17.50 -13.82
N GLN A 596 5.90 18.44 -13.13
CA GLN A 596 5.56 18.84 -11.77
C GLN A 596 5.20 20.31 -11.78
N GLN A 597 4.08 20.69 -11.16
CA GLN A 597 3.59 22.06 -11.17
C GLN A 597 2.67 22.33 -9.97
N SER A 598 2.74 23.53 -9.38
CA SER A 598 1.75 23.97 -8.39
C SER A 598 0.40 24.29 -9.04
N ILE A 599 -0.68 23.89 -8.37
CA ILE A 599 -2.02 24.24 -8.80
C ILE A 599 -2.28 25.72 -8.42
N PRO A 600 -2.70 26.59 -9.36
CA PRO A 600 -3.00 27.99 -9.04
C PRO A 600 -4.05 28.12 -7.93
N ASN A 601 -3.88 29.13 -7.05
CA ASN A 601 -4.79 29.43 -5.94
C ASN A 601 -4.97 28.27 -4.93
N SER A 602 -4.01 27.36 -4.86
CA SER A 602 -4.03 26.18 -4.01
C SER A 602 -2.62 25.89 -3.49
N ALA A 603 -2.48 25.38 -2.27
CA ALA A 603 -1.21 24.88 -1.74
C ALA A 603 -0.84 23.49 -2.29
N LYS A 604 -1.61 22.98 -3.26
CA LYS A 604 -1.48 21.64 -3.80
C LYS A 604 -0.52 21.60 -4.98
N THR A 605 0.20 20.50 -5.08
CA THR A 605 1.11 20.26 -6.20
C THR A 605 0.65 19.08 -7.03
N LEU A 606 0.78 19.24 -8.35
CA LEU A 606 0.41 18.29 -9.36
C LEU A 606 1.67 17.69 -9.99
N LEU A 607 1.72 16.35 -10.04
CA LEU A 607 2.68 15.60 -10.81
C LEU A 607 1.94 14.81 -11.89
N ILE A 608 2.39 14.88 -13.14
CA ILE A 608 1.82 14.13 -14.26
C ILE A 608 2.95 13.37 -14.94
N ALA A 609 2.76 12.08 -15.19
CA ALA A 609 3.68 11.27 -15.99
C ALA A 609 2.98 10.73 -17.23
N ARG A 610 3.49 11.03 -18.42
CA ARG A 610 2.98 10.52 -19.70
C ARG A 610 4.07 9.81 -20.46
N ARG A 611 3.74 8.64 -21.01
CA ARG A 611 4.61 7.93 -21.94
C ARG A 611 4.27 8.34 -23.37
N PHE A 612 5.29 8.73 -24.14
CA PHE A 612 5.14 9.01 -25.56
C PHE A 612 5.69 7.86 -26.40
N GLU A 613 5.00 7.52 -27.48
CA GLU A 613 5.55 6.62 -28.48
C GLU A 613 6.65 7.32 -29.29
N GLN A 614 7.59 6.55 -29.86
CA GLN A 614 8.74 7.11 -30.60
C GLN A 614 8.34 8.03 -31.77
N LYS A 615 7.14 7.83 -32.35
CA LYS A 615 6.60 8.67 -33.42
C LYS A 615 6.14 10.04 -32.91
N ASP A 616 5.55 10.09 -31.72
CA ASP A 616 5.06 11.33 -31.08
C ASP A 616 6.16 12.15 -30.43
N ALA A 617 7.24 11.50 -29.96
CA ALA A 617 8.39 12.17 -29.35
C ALA A 617 9.11 13.17 -30.29
N ARG A 618 8.87 13.10 -31.61
CA ARG A 618 9.38 14.08 -32.60
C ARG A 618 8.60 15.39 -32.61
N ARG A 619 7.31 15.39 -32.24
CA ARG A 619 6.48 16.61 -32.16
C ARG A 619 6.91 17.54 -31.01
N LEU A 620 7.45 16.96 -29.93
CA LEU A 620 7.86 17.71 -28.73
C LEU A 620 9.24 18.39 -28.83
N ARG A 621 10.12 17.98 -29.76
CA ARG A 621 11.40 18.69 -29.99
C ARG A 621 11.23 20.12 -30.47
N VAL A 622 10.04 20.46 -30.97
CA VAL A 622 9.68 21.80 -31.44
C VAL A 622 9.35 22.74 -30.26
N LEU A 623 8.97 22.20 -29.10
CA LEU A 623 8.62 23.01 -27.93
C LEU A 623 9.84 23.50 -27.13
N ASP A 624 10.97 22.78 -27.16
CA ASP A 624 12.24 23.27 -26.57
C ASP A 624 12.77 24.51 -27.30
N SER A 625 12.43 24.70 -28.59
CA SER A 625 12.80 25.89 -29.37
C SER A 625 11.76 27.02 -29.30
N ASP A 626 10.46 26.68 -29.19
CA ASP A 626 9.35 27.62 -29.29
C ASP A 626 8.86 28.16 -27.93
N LEU A 627 9.42 27.72 -26.80
CA LEU A 627 9.21 28.34 -25.49
C LEU A 627 9.88 29.73 -25.36
N SER A 628 10.44 30.27 -26.45
CA SER A 628 10.83 31.66 -26.57
C SER A 628 9.60 32.59 -26.65
N LEU A 629 9.02 32.85 -25.48
CA LEU A 629 8.56 34.19 -25.05
C LEU A 629 7.68 35.04 -25.98
N GLU A 630 6.76 34.49 -26.78
CA GLU A 630 5.74 35.34 -27.45
C GLU A 630 4.34 34.69 -27.50
N ASN A 631 3.69 34.50 -26.35
CA ASN A 631 2.23 34.59 -26.22
C ASN A 631 1.80 34.64 -24.75
N LYS A 632 0.91 35.59 -24.42
CA LYS A 632 0.38 35.91 -23.07
C LYS A 632 -0.53 34.83 -22.46
N ALA A 633 -0.27 33.54 -22.68
CA ALA A 633 -0.98 32.45 -22.02
C ALA A 633 -0.27 32.06 -20.72
N ASP A 634 -1.02 31.61 -19.71
CA ASP A 634 -0.48 31.08 -18.45
C ASP A 634 0.60 30.01 -18.77
N PRO A 635 1.89 30.23 -18.40
CA PRO A 635 2.99 29.34 -18.76
C PRO A 635 2.79 27.93 -18.23
N GLY A 636 2.07 27.78 -17.11
CA GLY A 636 1.69 26.47 -16.57
C GLY A 636 0.73 25.72 -17.50
N LEU A 637 -0.27 26.42 -18.05
CA LEU A 637 -1.24 25.82 -18.96
C LEU A 637 -0.60 25.40 -20.30
N ALA A 638 0.40 26.16 -20.77
CA ALA A 638 1.18 25.79 -21.96
C ALA A 638 1.97 24.48 -21.75
N LEU A 639 2.58 24.30 -20.57
CA LEU A 639 3.27 23.05 -20.20
C LEU A 639 2.30 21.86 -20.08
N ILE A 640 1.12 22.07 -19.49
CA ILE A 640 0.07 21.04 -19.43
C ILE A 640 -0.39 20.64 -20.84
N ASN A 641 -0.63 21.63 -21.71
CA ASN A 641 -1.01 21.37 -23.10
C ASN A 641 0.07 20.63 -23.88
N SER A 642 1.35 20.88 -23.57
CA SER A 642 2.47 20.14 -24.19
C SER A 642 2.39 18.64 -23.92
N LEU A 643 1.80 18.23 -22.80
CA LEU A 643 1.59 16.81 -22.51
C LEU A 643 0.45 16.20 -23.30
N GLY A 644 -0.40 16.97 -23.99
CA GLY A 644 -1.48 16.51 -24.86
C GLY A 644 -2.87 17.01 -24.46
N GLN A 645 -3.79 17.06 -25.44
CA GLN A 645 -5.12 17.65 -25.28
C GLN A 645 -5.99 16.95 -24.23
N ASP A 646 -5.85 15.64 -24.09
CA ASP A 646 -6.51 14.82 -23.07
C ASP A 646 -6.07 15.19 -21.65
N VAL A 647 -4.79 15.52 -21.44
CA VAL A 647 -4.26 16.01 -20.15
C VAL A 647 -4.83 17.39 -19.86
N LEU A 648 -4.84 18.27 -20.88
CA LEU A 648 -5.41 19.61 -20.77
C LEU A 648 -6.91 19.56 -20.43
N ASN A 649 -7.70 18.77 -21.14
CA ASN A 649 -9.13 18.61 -20.89
C ASN A 649 -9.40 18.09 -19.47
N TRP A 650 -8.62 17.10 -19.02
CA TRP A 650 -8.70 16.60 -17.64
C TRP A 650 -8.38 17.70 -16.62
N TYR A 651 -7.31 18.46 -16.83
CA TYR A 651 -6.91 19.55 -15.95
C TYR A 651 -7.97 20.64 -15.88
N CYS A 652 -8.48 21.09 -17.03
CA CYS A 652 -9.53 22.09 -17.13
C CYS A 652 -10.83 21.63 -16.44
N SER A 653 -11.23 20.37 -16.62
CA SER A 653 -12.44 19.82 -15.99
C SER A 653 -12.38 19.82 -14.45
N ARG A 654 -11.17 19.76 -13.89
CA ARG A 654 -10.94 19.64 -12.44
C ARG A 654 -10.65 20.97 -11.77
N TYR A 655 -10.06 21.92 -12.49
CA TYR A 655 -9.55 23.17 -11.89
C TYR A 655 -10.01 24.47 -12.58
N GLN A 656 -10.61 24.40 -13.77
CA GLN A 656 -11.10 25.59 -14.49
C GLN A 656 -12.63 25.72 -14.54
N THR A 657 -13.37 24.93 -13.75
CA THR A 657 -14.78 25.20 -13.46
C THR A 657 -14.91 26.25 -12.37
N LYS A 658 -14.56 27.51 -12.69
CA LYS A 658 -15.09 28.73 -12.07
C LYS A 658 -15.12 29.86 -13.08
#